data_AF-A0A849C363-F1
#
_entry.id   AF-A0A849C363-F1
#
_cell.length_a   1.000
_cell.length_b   1.000
_cell.length_c   1.000
_cell.angle_alpha   90.00
_cell.angle_beta   90.00
_cell.angle_gamma   90.00
#
_symmetry.space_group_name_H-M   'P 1'
#
loop_
_entity.id
_entity.type
_entity.pdbx_description
1 polymer ?
#
loop_
_entity_poly.entity_id
_entity_poly.type
_entity_poly.pdbx_seq_one_letter_code
_entity_poly.pdbx_strand_id
1 'polypeptide(L)'
;MNCDEPGCLGQIAGGYCEECGTAPAAPPAASNAVAGNPSAAAPAARTAPVCGEPGCGGRIVDGYCDSCGTAPAAASTTSAAGARGSTAGTAASTARTGSSGRSGRSTSAQSRRGRLGAGLVDVPRVPRVDPASAILVNPQVAEHSRYCGRCDKPVGRGRDGSPGRTEGFCPHCGAPFSFSPKLSQGDMVAGQYEVLGCLAHGGLGWIYLALDHPVNKRPVVLKGLLNSGDPDAVQAAVAERRFLSDVNHPSIVGIFNFAEHTGADGETVGYIVMEYVGGTSLKQLLRQHLETHGRFLPPAQAIAYVLEMLPALGYLHAQGWAYCDFKPDNVMQTDEQLNLIDLGAVMDMADQNSPIYGTVGYQAPETATTGPTVATEVYTVGRTLAVLMFDMPQRDGRLAEGLPDPDSAPVLAKYESLHRFLLRATDSDPHARFVSMDEMADQLTGVLREVLSLDDGKPRHGMSTRFGPPRGVFGIGEEPPADPPEIIAALPVPLVDPGDSGAPLLAATTGTTVAELDREFSIALRAVVTSSAETVEIPLRLIRAAVESGDAADAMARLEKLAPTAPDDWRLHWYRGQALLLAREYDQATAEFDQVFTELPGEAAPKLALAAVAEMAALSGAHPKAERHRAARYYTMVWRTDRSFLSAAFGLARLSRSDGSRADAVAVLDQVEPASAVFTEAQITAVRTILDVPRPGDLTESILRETGARVDRLRLDSTRRRAQVRTTVLEAALTWLRLGRHTSDRTPLLGETLDEAGVRTGLERCYRDRARESDDMWQRIALVEQANAVRPRTTL
;
A
#
# COMPACT_ATOMS: atom_id res chain seq x y z
N MET A 1 -43.11 18.48 -43.03
CA MET A 1 -43.30 19.93 -42.77
C MET A 1 -42.54 20.69 -43.85
N ASN A 2 -42.97 21.86 -44.31
CA ASN A 2 -42.15 22.65 -45.24
C ASN A 2 -40.97 23.25 -44.47
N CYS A 3 -39.84 23.46 -45.14
CA CYS A 3 -38.68 24.11 -44.55
C CYS A 3 -38.98 25.59 -44.26
N ASP A 4 -38.54 26.07 -43.09
CA ASP A 4 -38.75 27.46 -42.66
C ASP A 4 -37.61 28.40 -43.08
N GLU A 5 -36.62 27.92 -43.86
CA GLU A 5 -35.54 28.76 -44.40
C GLU A 5 -36.04 29.65 -45.56
N PRO A 6 -35.82 30.99 -45.52
CA PRO A 6 -36.28 31.88 -46.58
C PRO A 6 -35.71 31.51 -47.95
N GLY A 7 -36.60 31.08 -48.85
CA GLY A 7 -36.27 30.72 -50.23
C GLY A 7 -36.12 29.22 -50.48
N CYS A 8 -36.25 28.36 -49.46
CA CYS A 8 -36.30 26.91 -49.64
C CYS A 8 -37.75 26.42 -49.78
N LEU A 9 -38.02 25.58 -50.78
CA LEU A 9 -39.34 24.96 -51.00
C LEU A 9 -39.41 23.50 -50.54
N GLY A 10 -38.29 22.97 -50.03
CA GLY A 10 -38.14 21.59 -49.61
C GLY A 10 -38.95 21.20 -48.39
N GLN A 11 -39.14 19.89 -48.21
CA GLN A 11 -39.85 19.31 -47.08
C GLN A 11 -38.88 18.71 -46.07
N ILE A 12 -39.28 18.72 -44.79
CA ILE A 12 -38.56 18.11 -43.68
C ILE A 12 -38.99 16.66 -43.56
N ALA A 13 -38.00 15.76 -43.70
CA ALA A 13 -38.11 14.33 -43.49
C ALA A 13 -36.87 13.85 -42.72
N GLY A 14 -37.04 12.93 -41.76
CA GLY A 14 -35.92 12.44 -40.94
C GLY A 14 -35.27 13.47 -40.01
N GLY A 15 -35.94 14.59 -39.74
CA GLY A 15 -35.45 15.65 -38.82
C GLY A 15 -34.67 16.78 -39.49
N TYR A 16 -34.50 16.76 -40.81
CA TYR A 16 -33.82 17.81 -41.59
C TYR A 16 -34.58 18.07 -42.90
N CYS A 17 -34.40 19.24 -43.52
CA CYS A 17 -34.91 19.52 -44.85
C CYS A 17 -34.15 18.71 -45.91
N GLU A 18 -34.87 18.01 -46.79
CA GLU A 18 -34.27 17.20 -47.86
C GLU A 18 -33.53 18.03 -48.93
N GLU A 19 -33.84 19.32 -49.08
CA GLU A 19 -33.18 20.19 -50.08
C GLU A 19 -32.00 20.99 -49.51
N CYS A 20 -32.16 21.60 -48.34
CA CYS A 20 -31.13 22.50 -47.78
C CYS A 20 -30.44 21.95 -46.51
N GLY A 21 -30.91 20.84 -45.96
CA GLY A 21 -30.32 20.21 -44.77
C GLY A 21 -30.65 20.90 -43.44
N THR A 22 -31.49 21.94 -43.43
CA THR A 22 -31.81 22.68 -42.19
C THR A 22 -32.78 21.91 -41.30
N ALA A 23 -32.47 21.80 -39.99
CA ALA A 23 -33.34 21.18 -38.99
C ALA A 23 -34.49 22.12 -38.57
N PRO A 24 -35.68 21.60 -38.21
CA PRO A 24 -36.81 22.43 -37.76
C PRO A 24 -36.51 23.13 -36.43
N ALA A 25 -36.90 24.40 -36.31
CA ALA A 25 -36.74 25.18 -35.08
C ALA A 25 -37.71 24.69 -33.98
N ALA A 26 -37.22 24.53 -32.75
CA ALA A 26 -38.02 24.07 -31.61
C ALA A 26 -39.08 25.12 -31.17
N PRO A 27 -40.28 24.69 -30.73
CA PRO A 27 -41.33 25.62 -30.31
C PRO A 27 -41.00 26.34 -28.98
N PRO A 28 -41.44 27.60 -28.80
CA PRO A 28 -41.11 28.40 -27.62
C PRO A 28 -41.93 27.99 -26.39
N ALA A 29 -41.28 27.87 -25.24
CA ALA A 29 -41.93 27.63 -23.96
C ALA A 29 -42.66 28.90 -23.46
N ALA A 30 -43.91 28.73 -23.03
CA ALA A 30 -44.78 29.78 -22.55
C ALA A 30 -44.30 30.42 -21.24
N SER A 31 -44.42 31.74 -21.20
CA SER A 31 -44.07 32.67 -20.14
C SER A 31 -45.00 32.60 -18.92
N ASN A 32 -44.43 32.72 -17.71
CA ASN A 32 -45.12 33.31 -16.56
C ASN A 32 -44.30 34.50 -16.02
N ALA A 33 -44.97 35.64 -15.93
CA ALA A 33 -44.42 36.95 -15.64
C ALA A 33 -44.22 37.20 -14.14
N VAL A 34 -43.09 37.79 -13.76
CA VAL A 34 -42.97 38.63 -12.56
C VAL A 34 -42.15 39.87 -12.91
N ALA A 35 -42.61 40.99 -12.37
CA ALA A 35 -42.28 42.37 -12.72
C ALA A 35 -40.89 42.85 -12.32
N GLY A 36 -40.38 43.81 -13.10
CA GLY A 36 -39.80 45.06 -12.61
C GLY A 36 -38.43 45.00 -11.94
N ASN A 37 -37.39 45.29 -12.71
CA ASN A 37 -36.06 45.65 -12.22
C ASN A 37 -36.06 47.07 -11.62
N PRO A 38 -35.12 47.41 -10.73
CA PRO A 38 -34.14 48.38 -11.19
C PRO A 38 -32.68 48.12 -10.73
N SER A 39 -31.79 48.39 -11.69
CA SER A 39 -30.47 49.02 -11.55
C SER A 39 -29.30 48.28 -10.87
N ALA A 40 -28.37 47.90 -11.74
CA ALA A 40 -26.90 47.95 -11.64
C ALA A 40 -26.23 48.34 -10.30
N ALA A 41 -25.37 47.44 -9.81
CA ALA A 41 -24.10 47.75 -9.11
C ALA A 41 -23.13 46.55 -9.19
N ALA A 42 -21.84 46.84 -9.29
CA ALA A 42 -20.70 45.90 -9.44
C ALA A 42 -20.62 44.81 -8.33
N PRO A 43 -19.96 43.66 -8.57
CA PRO A 43 -19.80 42.65 -7.53
C PRO A 43 -18.82 43.13 -6.46
N ALA A 44 -19.35 43.39 -5.27
CA ALA A 44 -18.56 43.53 -4.04
C ALA A 44 -17.98 42.17 -3.65
N ALA A 45 -16.72 42.18 -3.21
CA ALA A 45 -15.99 41.02 -2.70
C ALA A 45 -16.79 40.31 -1.60
N ARG A 46 -17.14 39.05 -1.83
CA ARG A 46 -17.71 38.18 -0.79
C ARG A 46 -16.60 37.86 0.21
N THR A 47 -16.71 38.39 1.42
CA THR A 47 -15.85 38.00 2.54
C THR A 47 -16.14 36.55 2.92
N ALA A 48 -15.11 35.70 2.88
CA ALA A 48 -15.12 34.32 3.36
C ALA A 48 -15.72 34.20 4.78
N PRO A 49 -16.55 33.18 5.07
CA PRO A 49 -17.17 32.99 6.37
C PRO A 49 -16.14 32.75 7.47
N VAL A 50 -16.44 33.15 8.71
CA VAL A 50 -15.54 33.00 9.86
C VAL A 50 -15.65 31.59 10.44
N CYS A 51 -14.56 31.04 10.95
CA CYS A 51 -14.51 29.71 11.55
C CYS A 51 -15.44 29.58 12.76
N GLY A 52 -16.14 28.44 12.88
CA GLY A 52 -17.06 28.15 13.98
C GLY A 52 -16.41 27.54 15.23
N GLU A 53 -15.10 27.29 15.23
CA GLU A 53 -14.38 26.74 16.38
C GLU A 53 -14.21 27.77 17.51
N PRO A 54 -14.62 27.48 18.76
CA PRO A 54 -14.47 28.40 19.89
C PRO A 54 -13.01 28.84 20.09
N GLY A 55 -12.75 30.13 19.85
CA GLY A 55 -11.41 30.72 20.00
C GLY A 55 -10.60 30.81 18.71
N CYS A 56 -11.13 30.37 17.56
CA CYS A 56 -10.49 30.55 16.26
C CYS A 56 -10.99 31.83 15.56
N GLY A 57 -10.07 32.72 15.18
CA GLY A 57 -10.37 33.94 14.41
C GLY A 57 -10.23 33.80 12.88
N GLY A 58 -9.95 32.59 12.39
CA GLY A 58 -9.70 32.32 10.98
C GLY A 58 -10.94 32.35 10.09
N ARG A 59 -10.75 32.31 8.78
CA ARG A 59 -11.81 32.32 7.77
C ARG A 59 -11.79 31.03 6.94
N ILE A 60 -12.93 30.65 6.40
CA ILE A 60 -13.11 29.47 5.56
C ILE A 60 -12.71 29.83 4.13
N VAL A 61 -11.58 29.30 3.67
CA VAL A 61 -11.07 29.43 2.31
C VAL A 61 -10.96 28.01 1.74
N ASP A 62 -11.53 27.78 0.56
CA ASP A 62 -11.53 26.48 -0.12
C ASP A 62 -12.07 25.31 0.73
N GLY A 63 -13.09 25.57 1.54
CA GLY A 63 -13.77 24.54 2.34
C GLY A 63 -13.13 24.21 3.67
N TYR A 64 -12.08 24.92 4.09
CA TYR A 64 -11.40 24.71 5.39
C TYR A 64 -11.00 26.04 6.03
N CYS A 65 -10.87 26.07 7.37
CA CYS A 65 -10.35 27.25 8.05
C CYS A 65 -8.84 27.44 7.79
N ASP A 66 -8.46 28.62 7.32
CA ASP A 66 -7.06 29.02 7.07
C ASP A 66 -6.17 29.05 8.33
N SER A 67 -6.76 29.17 9.52
CA SER A 67 -6.01 29.28 10.78
C SER A 67 -5.97 27.98 11.59
N CYS A 68 -7.03 27.18 11.59
CA CYS A 68 -7.10 25.95 12.41
C CYS A 68 -7.35 24.67 11.61
N GLY A 69 -7.59 24.76 10.30
CA GLY A 69 -7.79 23.60 9.42
C GLY A 69 -9.14 22.90 9.56
N THR A 70 -10.04 23.39 10.40
CA THR A 70 -11.35 22.78 10.62
C THR A 70 -12.27 23.01 9.41
N ALA A 71 -12.86 21.93 8.89
CA ALA A 71 -13.91 22.00 7.87
C ALA A 71 -15.20 22.60 8.47
N PRO A 72 -15.97 23.41 7.72
CA PRO A 72 -17.24 23.92 8.21
C PRO A 72 -18.22 22.77 8.43
N ALA A 73 -18.90 22.74 9.57
CA ALA A 73 -19.94 21.75 9.85
C ALA A 73 -21.06 21.88 8.80
N ALA A 74 -21.46 20.74 8.21
CA ALA A 74 -22.51 20.69 7.21
C ALA A 74 -23.81 21.31 7.76
N ALA A 75 -24.31 22.34 7.08
CA ALA A 75 -25.56 22.99 7.44
C ALA A 75 -26.72 22.00 7.23
N SER A 76 -27.24 21.46 8.33
CA SER A 76 -28.50 20.72 8.32
C SER A 76 -29.64 21.68 7.99
N THR A 77 -30.24 21.50 6.81
CA THR A 77 -31.55 22.08 6.49
C THR A 77 -32.62 21.39 7.33
N THR A 78 -33.17 22.08 8.33
CA THR A 78 -34.45 21.69 8.93
C THR A 78 -35.40 22.88 9.01
N SER A 79 -36.52 22.73 8.31
CA SER A 79 -37.76 23.47 8.51
C SER A 79 -38.38 23.14 9.88
N ALA A 80 -39.07 24.12 10.45
CA ALA A 80 -39.43 24.23 11.85
C ALA A 80 -40.75 23.54 12.27
N ALA A 81 -40.82 23.25 13.59
CA ALA A 81 -41.96 23.30 14.55
C ALA A 81 -41.90 22.07 15.48
N GLY A 82 -41.95 22.11 16.81
CA GLY A 82 -42.16 23.13 17.83
C GLY A 82 -42.80 22.45 19.05
N ALA A 83 -42.21 22.51 20.25
CA ALA A 83 -42.91 22.40 21.54
C ALA A 83 -41.96 22.65 22.73
N ARG A 84 -42.47 23.40 23.70
CA ARG A 84 -41.80 23.88 24.92
C ARG A 84 -41.77 22.81 26.01
N GLY A 85 -40.76 22.86 26.87
CA GLY A 85 -40.75 22.15 28.15
C GLY A 85 -39.49 22.42 28.97
N SER A 86 -39.52 23.46 29.80
CA SER A 86 -38.46 23.84 30.74
C SER A 86 -38.28 22.79 31.85
N THR A 87 -37.05 22.53 32.28
CA THR A 87 -36.71 22.31 33.71
C THR A 87 -35.19 22.38 33.92
N ALA A 88 -34.82 22.97 35.05
CA ALA A 88 -33.48 23.34 35.48
C ALA A 88 -32.69 22.17 36.09
N GLY A 89 -31.36 22.28 36.13
CA GLY A 89 -30.53 21.37 36.94
C GLY A 89 -29.02 21.46 36.72
N THR A 90 -28.41 22.52 37.29
CA THR A 90 -27.10 22.55 37.98
C THR A 90 -25.80 22.07 37.30
N ALA A 91 -24.86 23.02 37.25
CA ALA A 91 -23.47 22.90 36.85
C ALA A 91 -22.58 22.10 37.83
N ALA A 92 -21.51 21.51 37.31
CA ALA A 92 -20.25 21.35 38.02
C ALA A 92 -19.06 21.38 37.05
N SER A 93 -18.20 22.36 37.27
CA SER A 93 -16.93 22.65 36.61
C SER A 93 -15.78 21.82 37.18
N THR A 94 -14.85 21.34 36.34
CA THR A 94 -13.46 21.10 36.76
C THR A 94 -12.47 21.46 35.65
N ALA A 95 -11.45 22.19 36.07
CA ALA A 95 -10.52 22.98 35.30
C ALA A 95 -9.47 22.15 34.53
N ARG A 96 -9.10 22.64 33.34
CA ARG A 96 -7.90 22.25 32.60
C ARG A 96 -6.71 23.11 33.06
N THR A 97 -5.70 22.50 33.66
CA THR A 97 -4.36 23.08 33.83
C THR A 97 -3.51 22.72 32.63
N GLY A 98 -3.03 23.75 31.91
CA GLY A 98 -2.08 23.60 30.81
C GLY A 98 -0.66 23.31 31.30
N SER A 99 0.07 22.47 30.56
CA SER A 99 1.53 22.38 30.68
C SER A 99 2.19 22.85 29.39
N SER A 100 3.05 23.85 29.57
CA SER A 100 3.91 24.53 28.61
C SER A 100 4.78 23.59 27.75
N GLY A 101 4.81 23.87 26.44
CA GLY A 101 5.73 23.28 25.49
C GLY A 101 7.17 23.75 25.67
N ARG A 102 8.10 22.87 25.28
CA ARG A 102 9.49 23.23 24.97
C ARG A 102 9.75 22.88 23.51
N SER A 103 9.91 23.92 22.72
CA SER A 103 10.26 23.91 21.30
C SER A 103 11.65 23.32 21.07
N GLY A 104 11.68 22.12 20.50
CA GLY A 104 12.85 21.59 19.81
C GLY A 104 13.04 22.30 18.47
N ARG A 105 14.22 22.85 18.28
CA ARG A 105 14.64 23.75 17.19
C ARG A 105 14.43 23.12 15.81
N SER A 106 13.64 23.79 14.97
CA SER A 106 13.39 23.43 13.58
C SER A 106 14.65 23.64 12.72
N THR A 107 15.22 22.56 12.20
CA THR A 107 16.07 22.64 11.00
C THR A 107 15.17 22.64 9.77
N SER A 108 15.07 23.84 9.17
CA SER A 108 14.70 24.15 7.78
C SER A 108 13.76 23.19 7.04
N ALA A 109 12.57 23.71 6.73
CA ALA A 109 11.68 23.21 5.69
C ALA A 109 12.42 23.07 4.34
N GLN A 110 12.86 21.85 4.02
CA GLN A 110 12.99 21.42 2.63
C GLN A 110 11.59 21.01 2.15
N SER A 111 11.21 21.50 0.98
CA SER A 111 9.92 21.29 0.33
C SER A 111 9.48 19.83 0.35
N ARG A 112 8.22 19.57 0.74
CA ARG A 112 7.56 18.25 0.67
C ARG A 112 7.27 17.76 -0.76
N ARG A 113 7.92 18.31 -1.79
CA ARG A 113 7.81 17.85 -3.19
C ARG A 113 9.09 17.06 -3.52
N GLY A 114 8.95 15.77 -3.82
CA GLY A 114 10.04 14.96 -4.40
C GLY A 114 10.52 13.73 -3.61
N ARG A 115 9.70 13.07 -2.78
CA ARG A 115 10.14 11.78 -2.21
C ARG A 115 9.47 10.59 -2.91
N LEU A 116 10.27 9.91 -3.73
CA LEU A 116 9.95 8.63 -4.33
C LEU A 116 9.66 7.56 -3.26
N GLY A 117 8.74 6.64 -3.52
CA GLY A 117 8.39 5.55 -2.60
C GLY A 117 7.74 6.01 -1.29
N ALA A 118 6.69 6.82 -1.37
CA ALA A 118 5.90 7.28 -0.22
C ALA A 118 6.70 8.01 0.88
N GLY A 119 7.83 8.62 0.54
CA GLY A 119 8.68 9.28 1.54
C GLY A 119 9.70 8.37 2.24
N LEU A 120 9.71 7.07 1.91
CA LEU A 120 10.46 6.03 2.63
C LEU A 120 11.82 5.70 2.00
N VAL A 121 12.01 6.02 0.72
CA VAL A 121 13.22 5.69 -0.05
C VAL A 121 13.90 6.97 -0.49
N ASP A 122 15.21 7.05 -0.26
CA ASP A 122 16.05 8.09 -0.83
C ASP A 122 16.57 7.61 -2.19
N VAL A 123 16.11 8.27 -3.26
CA VAL A 123 16.47 7.91 -4.62
C VAL A 123 17.41 8.98 -5.18
N PRO A 124 18.57 8.61 -5.76
CA PRO A 124 19.49 9.57 -6.33
C PRO A 124 18.83 10.49 -7.34
N ARG A 125 19.10 11.79 -7.23
CA ARG A 125 18.57 12.81 -8.15
C ARG A 125 19.23 12.68 -9.52
N VAL A 126 18.42 12.84 -10.57
CA VAL A 126 18.90 12.92 -11.95
C VAL A 126 18.81 14.39 -12.40
N PRO A 127 19.93 15.10 -12.61
CA PRO A 127 19.89 16.49 -13.03
C PRO A 127 19.14 16.65 -14.35
N ARG A 128 18.36 17.73 -14.49
CA ARG A 128 17.78 18.09 -15.78
C ARG A 128 18.87 18.30 -16.83
N VAL A 129 18.75 17.60 -17.94
CA VAL A 129 19.63 17.72 -19.09
C VAL A 129 19.25 18.96 -19.88
N ASP A 130 20.24 19.76 -20.27
CA ASP A 130 20.02 20.90 -21.16
C ASP A 130 19.61 20.42 -22.56
N PRO A 131 18.51 20.93 -23.15
CA PRO A 131 18.02 20.46 -24.44
C PRO A 131 19.07 20.45 -25.55
N ALA A 132 19.93 21.47 -25.61
CA ALA A 132 20.95 21.55 -26.67
C ALA A 132 22.01 20.46 -26.52
N SER A 133 22.37 20.10 -25.28
CA SER A 133 23.31 19.01 -24.99
C SER A 133 22.77 17.61 -25.31
N ALA A 134 21.44 17.46 -25.42
CA ALA A 134 20.78 16.19 -25.71
C ALA A 134 20.72 15.87 -27.22
N ILE A 135 21.06 16.82 -28.10
CA ILE A 135 21.06 16.64 -29.55
C ILE A 135 22.22 15.70 -29.95
N LEU A 136 21.90 14.68 -30.74
CA LEU A 136 22.89 13.74 -31.28
C LEU A 136 23.77 14.43 -32.33
N VAL A 137 25.08 14.37 -32.13
CA VAL A 137 26.08 14.92 -33.06
C VAL A 137 26.06 14.22 -34.42
N ASN A 138 25.84 12.90 -34.43
CA ASN A 138 25.73 12.10 -35.65
C ASN A 138 24.53 11.14 -35.52
N PRO A 139 23.33 11.56 -35.96
CA PRO A 139 22.12 10.76 -35.81
C PRO A 139 22.15 9.56 -36.77
N GLN A 140 22.65 8.43 -36.28
CA GLN A 140 22.66 7.17 -37.00
C GLN A 140 22.23 6.01 -36.09
N VAL A 141 21.30 5.18 -36.57
CA VAL A 141 20.95 3.93 -35.88
C VAL A 141 22.06 2.91 -36.10
N ALA A 142 22.68 2.45 -35.02
CA ALA A 142 23.70 1.41 -35.07
C ALA A 142 23.13 0.12 -35.68
N GLU A 143 23.93 -0.61 -36.47
CA GLU A 143 23.43 -1.77 -37.22
C GLU A 143 22.79 -2.84 -36.32
N HIS A 144 23.38 -3.11 -35.16
CA HIS A 144 22.85 -4.10 -34.22
C HIS A 144 21.46 -3.74 -33.69
N SER A 145 21.07 -2.46 -33.72
CA SER A 145 19.78 -1.94 -33.25
C SER A 145 18.73 -1.79 -34.35
N ARG A 146 19.02 -2.20 -35.58
CA ARG A 146 18.08 -2.05 -36.72
C ARG A 146 17.13 -3.25 -36.80
N TYR A 147 15.85 -3.08 -36.51
CA TYR A 147 14.87 -4.16 -36.61
C TYR A 147 13.69 -3.73 -37.46
N CYS A 148 13.05 -4.69 -38.13
CA CYS A 148 11.85 -4.43 -38.92
C CYS A 148 10.69 -4.07 -37.98
N GLY A 149 10.11 -2.88 -38.11
CA GLY A 149 8.97 -2.46 -37.28
C GLY A 149 7.69 -3.30 -37.43
N ARG A 150 7.63 -4.22 -38.42
CA ARG A 150 6.49 -5.12 -38.62
C ARG A 150 6.69 -6.54 -38.08
N CYS A 151 7.90 -7.08 -38.16
CA CYS A 151 8.15 -8.49 -37.82
C CYS A 151 9.33 -8.70 -36.86
N ASP A 152 9.91 -7.61 -36.35
CA ASP A 152 11.01 -7.57 -35.38
C ASP A 152 12.28 -8.34 -35.80
N LYS A 153 12.41 -8.73 -37.06
CA LYS A 153 13.62 -9.39 -37.56
C LYS A 153 14.73 -8.37 -37.86
N PRO A 154 16.02 -8.75 -37.72
CA PRO A 154 17.14 -7.91 -38.11
C PRO A 154 17.07 -7.44 -39.57
N VAL A 155 17.22 -6.13 -39.81
CA VAL A 155 17.23 -5.53 -41.16
C VAL A 155 18.36 -4.51 -41.31
N GLY A 156 18.79 -4.23 -42.54
CA GLY A 156 19.86 -3.23 -42.76
C GLY A 156 21.19 -3.59 -42.06
N ARG A 157 21.52 -4.88 -42.01
CA ARG A 157 22.82 -5.40 -41.52
C ARG A 157 23.86 -5.39 -42.65
N GLY A 158 25.11 -5.08 -42.31
CA GLY A 158 26.24 -5.17 -43.22
C GLY A 158 26.56 -6.61 -43.62
N ARG A 159 27.18 -6.75 -44.79
CA ARG A 159 27.69 -8.02 -45.32
C ARG A 159 29.01 -7.77 -46.03
N ASP A 160 29.95 -8.70 -45.89
CA ASP A 160 31.22 -8.71 -46.64
C ASP A 160 31.99 -7.38 -46.57
N GLY A 161 32.01 -6.75 -45.39
CA GLY A 161 32.69 -5.46 -45.16
C GLY A 161 31.95 -4.22 -45.69
N SER A 162 30.79 -4.39 -46.34
CA SER A 162 29.92 -3.26 -46.72
C SER A 162 28.92 -2.94 -45.61
N PRO A 163 28.76 -1.65 -45.22
CA PRO A 163 27.79 -1.26 -44.21
C PRO A 163 26.37 -1.57 -44.66
N GLY A 164 25.54 -1.96 -43.70
CA GLY A 164 24.14 -2.25 -43.93
C GLY A 164 23.38 -1.00 -44.34
N ARG A 165 22.44 -1.15 -45.28
CA ARG A 165 21.61 -0.05 -45.77
C ARG A 165 20.77 0.53 -44.64
N THR A 166 20.63 1.86 -44.61
CA THR A 166 19.76 2.57 -43.68
C THR A 166 18.31 2.58 -44.13
N GLU A 167 18.03 2.29 -45.40
CA GLU A 167 16.68 2.26 -45.97
C GLU A 167 16.51 1.08 -46.93
N GLY A 168 15.29 0.57 -47.04
CA GLY A 168 14.94 -0.49 -47.98
C GLY A 168 13.69 -1.25 -47.56
N PHE A 169 13.62 -2.53 -47.95
CA PHE A 169 12.52 -3.42 -47.61
C PHE A 169 13.03 -4.60 -46.78
N CYS A 170 12.26 -5.00 -45.78
CA CYS A 170 12.56 -6.15 -44.95
C CYS A 170 12.60 -7.42 -45.81
N PRO A 171 13.70 -8.19 -45.81
CA PRO A 171 13.82 -9.39 -46.63
C PRO A 171 12.91 -10.53 -46.16
N HIS A 172 12.33 -10.42 -44.95
CA HIS A 172 11.48 -11.46 -44.37
C HIS A 172 9.98 -11.23 -44.58
N CYS A 173 9.51 -9.97 -44.56
CA CYS A 173 8.08 -9.66 -44.66
C CYS A 173 7.74 -8.59 -45.70
N GLY A 174 8.74 -8.04 -46.41
CA GLY A 174 8.55 -7.02 -47.43
C GLY A 174 8.19 -5.62 -46.92
N ALA A 175 8.09 -5.41 -45.61
CA ALA A 175 7.77 -4.09 -45.05
C ALA A 175 8.90 -3.09 -45.33
N PRO A 176 8.60 -1.84 -45.75
CA PRO A 176 9.61 -0.81 -45.88
C PRO A 176 10.22 -0.47 -44.51
N PHE A 177 11.50 -0.13 -44.48
CA PHE A 177 12.18 0.42 -43.32
C PHE A 177 13.01 1.64 -43.74
N SER A 178 13.07 2.66 -42.88
CA SER A 178 14.01 3.77 -42.98
C SER A 178 14.51 4.09 -41.58
N PHE A 179 15.84 4.16 -41.45
CA PHE A 179 16.56 4.57 -40.25
C PHE A 179 17.18 5.97 -40.42
N SER A 180 16.83 6.68 -41.48
CA SER A 180 17.30 8.04 -41.75
C SER A 180 16.38 9.06 -41.08
N PRO A 181 16.91 10.17 -40.53
CA PRO A 181 16.08 11.28 -40.08
C PRO A 181 15.20 11.82 -41.21
N LYS A 182 13.92 12.04 -40.91
CA LYS A 182 12.91 12.64 -41.80
C LYS A 182 12.84 14.17 -41.67
N LEU A 183 13.30 14.72 -40.55
CA LEU A 183 13.48 16.16 -40.34
C LEU A 183 14.97 16.46 -40.20
N SER A 184 15.38 17.59 -40.76
CA SER A 184 16.73 18.14 -40.69
C SER A 184 16.76 19.38 -39.78
N GLN A 185 17.93 19.69 -39.25
CA GLN A 185 18.14 20.92 -38.49
C GLN A 185 17.80 22.14 -39.36
N GLY A 186 16.99 23.06 -38.82
CA GLY A 186 16.50 24.25 -39.50
C GLY A 186 15.15 24.09 -40.20
N ASP A 187 14.61 22.86 -40.29
CA ASP A 187 13.28 22.65 -40.84
C ASP A 187 12.21 23.33 -39.97
N MET A 188 11.22 23.95 -40.63
CA MET A 188 10.05 24.55 -39.97
C MET A 188 8.84 23.64 -40.15
N VAL A 189 8.46 22.94 -39.07
CA VAL A 189 7.25 22.11 -39.03
C VAL A 189 6.04 22.98 -38.74
N ALA A 190 5.00 22.87 -39.57
CA ALA A 190 3.77 23.68 -39.53
C ALA A 190 3.99 25.21 -39.43
N GLY A 191 5.16 25.71 -39.87
CA GLY A 191 5.53 27.12 -39.71
C GLY A 191 5.70 27.60 -38.26
N GLN A 192 5.70 26.68 -37.29
CA GLN A 192 5.72 26.98 -35.85
C GLN A 192 6.97 26.44 -35.15
N TYR A 193 7.37 25.21 -35.47
CA TYR A 193 8.42 24.49 -34.75
C TYR A 193 9.71 24.42 -35.56
N GLU A 194 10.78 25.06 -35.07
CA GLU A 194 12.11 25.01 -35.68
C GLU A 194 12.88 23.81 -35.17
N VAL A 195 13.17 22.85 -36.04
CA VAL A 195 13.89 21.61 -35.69
C VAL A 195 15.36 21.92 -35.39
N LEU A 196 15.83 21.51 -34.22
CA LEU A 196 17.23 21.67 -33.79
C LEU A 196 18.08 20.43 -34.09
N GLY A 197 17.48 19.24 -34.09
CA GLY A 197 18.16 17.98 -34.39
C GLY A 197 17.50 16.78 -33.73
N CYS A 198 18.10 15.60 -33.89
CA CYS A 198 17.60 14.35 -33.34
C CYS A 198 18.05 14.14 -31.89
N LEU A 199 17.16 13.66 -31.03
CA LEU A 199 17.45 13.27 -29.65
C LEU A 199 17.68 11.77 -29.52
N ALA A 200 16.82 10.96 -30.16
CA ALA A 200 16.83 9.51 -30.04
C ALA A 200 16.13 8.86 -31.23
N HIS A 201 16.27 7.54 -31.35
CA HIS A 201 15.52 6.72 -32.30
C HIS A 201 14.78 5.60 -31.55
N GLY A 202 13.48 5.46 -31.80
CA GLY A 202 12.61 4.46 -31.18
C GLY A 202 11.85 3.62 -32.21
N GLY A 203 10.81 2.88 -31.75
CA GLY A 203 10.01 1.99 -32.60
C GLY A 203 9.22 2.71 -33.70
N LEU A 204 8.85 3.97 -33.47
CA LEU A 204 8.12 4.83 -34.41
C LEU A 204 9.04 5.78 -35.20
N GLY A 205 10.36 5.55 -35.16
CA GLY A 205 11.36 6.33 -35.85
C GLY A 205 12.09 7.34 -34.97
N TRP A 206 12.61 8.40 -35.60
CA TRP A 206 13.39 9.44 -34.93
C TRP A 206 12.53 10.37 -34.07
N ILE A 207 13.11 10.80 -32.96
CA ILE A 207 12.57 11.78 -32.02
C ILE A 207 13.42 13.05 -32.17
N TYR A 208 12.78 14.19 -32.37
CA TYR A 208 13.45 15.45 -32.68
C TYR A 208 13.23 16.48 -31.58
N LEU A 209 14.24 17.32 -31.33
CA LEU A 209 14.09 18.54 -30.55
C LEU A 209 13.73 19.69 -31.49
N ALA A 210 12.80 20.55 -31.07
CA ALA A 210 12.50 21.80 -31.75
C ALA A 210 12.21 22.95 -30.79
N LEU A 211 12.17 24.17 -31.32
CA LEU A 211 11.75 25.38 -30.63
C LEU A 211 10.36 25.80 -31.09
N ASP A 212 9.44 25.95 -30.13
CA ASP A 212 8.10 26.49 -30.34
C ASP A 212 8.14 28.03 -30.32
N HIS A 213 8.24 28.65 -31.50
CA HIS A 213 8.44 30.09 -31.64
C HIS A 213 7.34 30.95 -31.00
N PRO A 214 6.04 30.68 -31.22
CA PRO A 214 4.95 31.43 -30.58
C PRO A 214 4.99 31.40 -29.05
N VAL A 215 5.53 30.35 -28.44
CA VAL A 215 5.59 30.17 -26.98
C VAL A 215 7.00 30.45 -26.46
N ASN A 216 7.54 31.64 -26.77
CA ASN A 216 8.84 32.12 -26.30
C ASN A 216 10.00 31.14 -26.58
N LYS A 217 10.01 30.49 -27.75
CA LYS A 217 11.02 29.49 -28.14
C LYS A 217 11.17 28.38 -27.11
N ARG A 218 10.06 27.93 -26.52
CA ARG A 218 10.07 26.81 -25.59
C ARG A 218 10.58 25.54 -26.30
N PRO A 219 11.51 24.77 -25.70
CA PRO A 219 11.92 23.48 -26.22
C PRO A 219 10.75 22.48 -26.21
N VAL A 220 10.53 21.82 -27.34
CA VAL A 220 9.51 20.77 -27.52
C VAL A 220 10.10 19.57 -28.25
N VAL A 221 9.43 18.43 -28.14
CA VAL A 221 9.80 17.19 -28.81
C VAL A 221 8.80 16.88 -29.92
N LEU A 222 9.29 16.53 -31.11
CA LEU A 222 8.46 15.98 -32.18
C LEU A 222 8.73 14.49 -32.35
N LYS A 223 7.66 13.71 -32.47
CA LYS A 223 7.70 12.27 -32.78
C LYS A 223 6.72 11.97 -33.91
N GLY A 224 7.15 11.20 -34.90
CA GLY A 224 6.30 10.82 -36.04
C GLY A 224 5.16 9.90 -35.60
N LEU A 225 3.97 10.12 -36.15
CA LEU A 225 2.82 9.24 -36.03
C LEU A 225 2.82 8.25 -37.20
N LEU A 226 2.40 7.00 -36.96
CA LEU A 226 2.14 6.06 -38.04
C LEU A 226 0.82 6.45 -38.73
N ASN A 227 0.90 6.88 -39.98
CA ASN A 227 -0.28 7.20 -40.80
C ASN A 227 -1.14 5.94 -41.03
N SER A 228 -2.39 5.94 -40.60
CA SER A 228 -3.45 5.05 -41.08
C SER A 228 -4.34 5.81 -42.06
N GLY A 229 -4.17 5.53 -43.35
CA GLY A 229 -4.93 6.15 -44.45
C GLY A 229 -6.35 5.60 -44.63
N ASP A 230 -7.05 5.25 -43.53
CA ASP A 230 -8.40 4.65 -43.56
C ASP A 230 -9.45 5.66 -43.05
N PRO A 231 -10.52 5.98 -43.81
CA PRO A 231 -11.56 6.93 -43.41
C PRO A 231 -12.28 6.60 -42.09
N ASP A 232 -12.46 5.31 -41.74
CA ASP A 232 -13.06 4.91 -40.46
C ASP A 232 -12.10 5.10 -39.27
N ALA A 233 -10.78 5.14 -39.53
CA ALA A 233 -9.75 5.46 -38.54
C ALA A 233 -9.69 6.96 -38.19
N VAL A 234 -10.32 7.83 -38.98
CA VAL A 234 -10.24 9.30 -38.78
C VAL A 234 -11.01 9.76 -37.54
N GLN A 235 -12.21 9.21 -37.28
CA GLN A 235 -12.99 9.62 -36.09
C GLN A 235 -12.34 9.14 -34.78
N ALA A 236 -11.87 7.89 -34.75
CA ALA A 236 -11.10 7.36 -33.63
C ALA A 236 -9.82 8.17 -33.39
N ALA A 237 -9.06 8.47 -34.46
CA ALA A 237 -7.85 9.29 -34.36
C ALA A 237 -8.14 10.73 -33.88
N VAL A 238 -9.28 11.32 -34.23
CA VAL A 238 -9.66 12.66 -33.73
C VAL A 238 -10.04 12.61 -32.25
N ALA A 239 -10.76 11.59 -31.81
CA ALA A 239 -11.11 11.41 -30.40
C ALA A 239 -9.85 11.16 -29.53
N GLU A 240 -8.95 10.30 -30.01
CA GLU A 240 -7.65 10.01 -29.38
C GLU A 240 -6.79 11.27 -29.27
N ARG A 241 -6.62 12.05 -30.35
CA ARG A 241 -5.87 13.31 -30.32
C ARG A 241 -6.44 14.32 -29.33
N ARG A 242 -7.76 14.40 -29.22
CA ARG A 242 -8.44 15.28 -28.24
C ARG A 242 -8.13 14.83 -26.82
N PHE A 243 -8.31 13.54 -26.53
CA PHE A 243 -7.98 12.98 -25.22
C PHE A 243 -6.52 13.26 -24.84
N LEU A 244 -5.57 12.92 -25.71
CA LEU A 244 -4.14 13.12 -25.45
C LEU A 244 -3.77 14.58 -25.18
N SER A 245 -4.49 15.53 -25.79
CA SER A 245 -4.30 16.97 -25.54
C SER A 245 -4.87 17.43 -24.20
N ASP A 246 -5.90 16.75 -23.69
CA ASP A 246 -6.58 17.07 -22.43
C ASP A 246 -5.94 16.35 -21.22
N VAL A 247 -5.08 15.36 -21.46
CA VAL A 247 -4.31 14.68 -20.40
C VAL A 247 -3.44 15.68 -19.65
N ASN A 248 -3.77 15.89 -18.38
CA ASN A 248 -3.05 16.81 -17.50
C ASN A 248 -2.74 16.13 -16.16
N HIS A 249 -1.56 15.52 -16.08
CA HIS A 249 -1.08 14.87 -14.87
C HIS A 249 0.42 15.17 -14.68
N PRO A 250 0.90 15.48 -13.47
CA PRO A 250 2.29 15.90 -13.23
C PRO A 250 3.37 14.84 -13.55
N SER A 251 2.97 13.59 -13.73
CA SER A 251 3.84 12.45 -14.09
C SER A 251 3.55 11.89 -15.48
N ILE A 252 2.81 12.63 -16.32
CA ILE A 252 2.58 12.27 -17.72
C ILE A 252 3.05 13.44 -18.58
N VAL A 253 3.82 13.14 -19.62
CA VAL A 253 4.31 14.16 -20.57
C VAL A 253 3.14 14.96 -21.15
N GLY A 254 3.26 16.28 -21.15
CA GLY A 254 2.25 17.14 -21.77
C GLY A 254 2.29 17.04 -23.29
N ILE A 255 1.13 16.81 -23.92
CA ILE A 255 0.96 16.92 -25.37
C ILE A 255 0.48 18.33 -25.68
N PHE A 256 1.22 19.06 -26.52
CA PHE A 256 0.90 20.44 -26.85
C PHE A 256 0.13 20.58 -28.16
N ASN A 257 0.46 19.77 -29.16
CA ASN A 257 -0.16 19.89 -30.49
C ASN A 257 0.07 18.65 -31.35
N PHE A 258 -0.63 18.60 -32.48
CA PHE A 258 -0.38 17.69 -33.59
C PHE A 258 -0.07 18.53 -34.83
N ALA A 259 1.08 18.27 -35.46
CA ALA A 259 1.57 19.02 -36.59
C ALA A 259 1.77 18.10 -37.79
N GLU A 260 1.65 18.65 -38.99
CA GLU A 260 1.98 17.93 -40.23
C GLU A 260 3.16 18.61 -40.91
N HIS A 261 4.01 17.82 -41.55
CA HIS A 261 5.11 18.33 -42.37
C HIS A 261 5.20 17.51 -43.65
N THR A 262 5.24 18.21 -44.78
CA THR A 262 5.49 17.62 -46.09
C THR A 262 7.00 17.64 -46.35
N GLY A 263 7.60 16.45 -46.37
CA GLY A 263 9.04 16.28 -46.60
C GLY A 263 9.45 16.60 -48.04
N ALA A 264 10.77 16.59 -48.29
CA ALA A 264 11.32 16.81 -49.63
C ALA A 264 10.94 15.72 -50.66
N ASP A 265 10.51 14.54 -50.18
CA ASP A 265 9.93 13.45 -50.95
C ASP A 265 8.46 13.70 -51.35
N GLY A 266 7.86 14.79 -50.87
CA GLY A 266 6.46 15.14 -51.13
C GLY A 266 5.46 14.40 -50.26
N GLU A 267 5.91 13.55 -49.33
CA GLU A 267 5.01 12.85 -48.40
C GLU A 267 4.71 13.70 -47.16
N THR A 268 3.44 13.75 -46.78
CA THR A 268 3.01 14.41 -45.54
C THR A 268 3.05 13.43 -44.38
N VAL A 269 3.84 13.75 -43.36
CA VAL A 269 3.97 12.98 -42.13
C VAL A 269 3.37 13.77 -40.97
N GLY A 270 2.52 13.13 -40.18
CA GLY A 270 2.02 13.67 -38.92
C GLY A 270 3.03 13.53 -37.79
N TYR A 271 3.11 14.53 -36.93
CA TYR A 271 3.96 14.59 -35.75
C TYR A 271 3.12 14.94 -34.53
N ILE A 272 3.36 14.23 -33.42
CA ILE A 272 2.90 14.66 -32.10
C ILE A 272 3.96 15.59 -31.51
N VAL A 273 3.52 16.74 -30.99
CA VAL A 273 4.36 17.76 -30.35
C VAL A 273 4.13 17.69 -28.85
N MET A 274 5.19 17.40 -28.10
CA MET A 274 5.12 17.13 -26.67
C MET A 274 6.18 17.90 -25.88
N GLU A 275 6.02 17.91 -24.56
CA GLU A 275 6.99 18.47 -23.62
C GLU A 275 8.37 17.82 -23.76
N TYR A 276 9.43 18.63 -23.71
CA TYR A 276 10.79 18.12 -23.55
C TYR A 276 11.04 17.70 -22.10
N VAL A 277 11.15 16.41 -21.87
CA VAL A 277 11.52 15.82 -20.58
C VAL A 277 13.01 15.53 -20.57
N GLY A 278 13.80 16.44 -19.99
CA GLY A 278 15.27 16.35 -19.90
C GLY A 278 15.77 15.38 -18.82
N GLY A 279 15.34 14.13 -18.87
CA GLY A 279 15.60 13.10 -17.85
C GLY A 279 16.43 11.91 -18.33
N THR A 280 16.55 10.91 -17.46
CA THR A 280 17.14 9.59 -17.78
C THR A 280 16.07 8.52 -17.65
N SER A 281 15.94 7.62 -18.63
CA SER A 281 14.94 6.55 -18.54
C SER A 281 15.29 5.52 -17.47
N LEU A 282 14.28 4.85 -16.90
CA LEU A 282 14.52 3.78 -15.92
C LEU A 282 15.36 2.65 -16.52
N LYS A 283 15.26 2.40 -17.83
CA LYS A 283 16.16 1.46 -18.53
C LYS A 283 17.61 1.93 -18.51
N GLN A 284 17.87 3.21 -18.80
CA GLN A 284 19.21 3.78 -18.75
C GLN A 284 19.76 3.74 -17.32
N LEU A 285 18.94 4.08 -16.31
CA LEU A 285 19.32 4.00 -14.90
C LEU A 285 19.61 2.56 -14.46
N LEU A 286 18.79 1.59 -14.85
CA LEU A 286 19.03 0.18 -14.61
C LEU A 286 20.35 -0.28 -15.23
N ARG A 287 20.58 0.07 -16.49
CA ARG A 287 21.83 -0.25 -17.21
C ARG A 287 23.04 0.36 -16.51
N GLN A 288 22.99 1.64 -16.17
CA GLN A 288 24.08 2.32 -15.46
C GLN A 288 24.33 1.66 -14.08
N HIS A 289 23.27 1.29 -13.37
CA HIS A 289 23.38 0.61 -12.09
C HIS A 289 24.03 -0.77 -12.24
N LEU A 290 23.64 -1.55 -13.26
CA LEU A 290 24.26 -2.83 -13.61
C LEU A 290 25.74 -2.68 -13.95
N GLU A 291 26.09 -1.71 -14.80
CA GLU A 291 27.49 -1.44 -15.18
C GLU A 291 28.35 -1.01 -13.98
N THR A 292 27.76 -0.26 -13.04
CA THR A 292 28.49 0.28 -11.87
C THR A 292 28.59 -0.73 -10.71
N HIS A 293 27.54 -1.52 -10.47
CA HIS A 293 27.43 -2.37 -9.27
C HIS A 293 27.37 -3.87 -9.58
N GLY A 294 27.29 -4.27 -10.85
CA GLY A 294 27.18 -5.68 -11.26
C GLY A 294 25.87 -6.36 -10.87
N ARG A 295 24.81 -5.60 -10.56
CA ARG A 295 23.51 -6.12 -10.09
C ARG A 295 22.34 -5.24 -10.48
N PHE A 296 21.14 -5.83 -10.52
CA PHE A 296 19.87 -5.14 -10.76
C PHE A 296 19.51 -4.18 -9.62
N LEU A 297 18.44 -3.40 -9.79
CA LEU A 297 18.04 -2.41 -8.79
C LEU A 297 17.61 -3.10 -7.48
N PRO A 298 17.94 -2.52 -6.31
CA PRO A 298 17.40 -2.99 -5.04
C PRO A 298 15.87 -2.96 -5.05
N PRO A 299 15.19 -3.92 -4.39
CA PRO A 299 13.72 -3.98 -4.35
C PRO A 299 13.07 -2.65 -3.95
N ALA A 300 13.57 -2.02 -2.89
CA ALA A 300 13.03 -0.75 -2.40
C ALA A 300 13.05 0.36 -3.46
N GLN A 301 14.11 0.44 -4.27
CA GLN A 301 14.25 1.45 -5.32
C GLN A 301 13.30 1.16 -6.50
N ALA A 302 13.22 -0.09 -6.95
CA ALA A 302 12.31 -0.48 -8.02
C ALA A 302 10.84 -0.28 -7.63
N ILE A 303 10.47 -0.66 -6.40
CA ILE A 303 9.15 -0.41 -5.83
C ILE A 303 8.85 1.09 -5.75
N ALA A 304 9.82 1.92 -5.32
CA ALA A 304 9.64 3.37 -5.24
C ALA A 304 9.32 4.01 -6.60
N TYR A 305 9.95 3.55 -7.68
CA TYR A 305 9.66 4.01 -9.03
C TYR A 305 8.26 3.61 -9.48
N VAL A 306 7.87 2.35 -9.27
CA VAL A 306 6.54 1.87 -9.66
C VAL A 306 5.44 2.59 -8.87
N LEU A 307 5.60 2.74 -7.55
CA LEU A 307 4.63 3.45 -6.70
C LEU A 307 4.35 4.88 -7.16
N GLU A 308 5.35 5.59 -7.69
CA GLU A 308 5.13 6.95 -8.20
C GLU A 308 4.31 6.96 -9.50
N MET A 309 4.38 5.90 -10.31
CA MET A 309 3.66 5.81 -11.58
C MET A 309 2.22 5.30 -11.44
N LEU A 310 1.91 4.56 -10.37
CA LEU A 310 0.55 4.04 -10.15
C LEU A 310 -0.55 5.11 -10.16
N PRO A 311 -0.39 6.30 -9.54
CA PRO A 311 -1.39 7.37 -9.64
C PRO A 311 -1.61 7.89 -11.07
N ALA A 312 -0.56 7.93 -11.90
CA ALA A 312 -0.66 8.36 -13.30
C ALA A 312 -1.46 7.34 -14.13
N LEU A 313 -1.23 6.05 -13.90
CA LEU A 313 -2.00 4.98 -14.54
C LEU A 313 -3.44 4.96 -14.04
N GLY A 314 -3.66 5.12 -12.74
CA GLY A 314 -4.99 5.25 -12.14
C GLY A 314 -5.78 6.45 -12.69
N TYR A 315 -5.12 7.57 -12.94
CA TYR A 315 -5.71 8.74 -13.61
C TYR A 315 -6.23 8.40 -15.02
N LEU A 316 -5.46 7.67 -15.83
CA LEU A 316 -5.90 7.24 -17.16
C LEU A 316 -7.08 6.28 -17.07
N HIS A 317 -7.03 5.32 -16.15
CA HIS A 317 -8.09 4.32 -15.95
C HIS A 317 -9.40 4.98 -15.54
N ALA A 318 -9.37 6.00 -14.68
CA ALA A 318 -10.55 6.76 -14.25
C ALA A 318 -11.23 7.50 -15.42
N GLN A 319 -10.51 7.73 -16.52
CA GLN A 319 -11.03 8.35 -17.74
C GLN A 319 -11.41 7.33 -18.82
N GLY A 320 -11.24 6.02 -18.57
CA GLY A 320 -11.54 4.96 -19.52
C GLY A 320 -10.38 4.57 -20.43
N TRP A 321 -9.15 5.04 -20.17
CA TRP A 321 -7.99 4.79 -21.03
C TRP A 321 -6.96 3.87 -20.37
N ALA A 322 -6.32 3.03 -21.17
CA ALA A 322 -5.19 2.19 -20.79
C ALA A 322 -3.89 2.71 -21.42
N TYR A 323 -2.75 2.56 -20.74
CA TYR A 323 -1.46 3.06 -21.23
C TYR A 323 -0.77 2.09 -22.22
N CYS A 324 -0.99 0.79 -22.06
CA CYS A 324 -0.63 -0.33 -22.95
C CYS A 324 0.87 -0.62 -23.19
N ASP A 325 1.77 0.31 -22.87
CA ASP A 325 3.21 0.12 -23.06
C ASP A 325 4.04 0.57 -21.84
N PHE A 326 3.56 0.28 -20.62
CA PHE A 326 4.30 0.58 -19.39
C PHE A 326 5.54 -0.31 -19.27
N LYS A 327 6.72 0.30 -19.37
CA LYS A 327 8.03 -0.38 -19.33
C LYS A 327 9.15 0.59 -18.95
N PRO A 328 10.34 0.12 -18.54
CA PRO A 328 11.44 0.99 -18.11
C PRO A 328 11.91 2.01 -19.16
N ASP A 329 11.73 1.73 -20.45
CA ASP A 329 12.06 2.66 -21.54
C ASP A 329 11.18 3.93 -21.54
N ASN A 330 9.92 3.79 -21.12
CA ASN A 330 8.89 4.83 -21.27
C ASN A 330 8.67 5.65 -19.99
N VAL A 331 9.48 5.41 -18.95
CA VAL A 331 9.47 6.16 -17.70
C VAL A 331 10.81 6.88 -17.55
N MET A 332 10.79 8.20 -17.44
CA MET A 332 12.00 9.02 -17.26
C MET A 332 12.02 9.73 -15.91
N GLN A 333 13.18 9.72 -15.26
CA GLN A 333 13.44 10.49 -14.05
C GLN A 333 14.03 11.86 -14.40
N THR A 334 13.41 12.91 -13.88
CA THR A 334 13.90 14.29 -13.88
C THR A 334 13.92 14.82 -12.45
N ASP A 335 15.09 15.17 -11.95
CA ASP A 335 15.36 15.49 -10.54
C ASP A 335 14.85 14.38 -9.61
N GLU A 336 13.72 14.62 -8.96
CA GLU A 336 13.02 13.72 -8.02
C GLU A 336 11.62 13.31 -8.52
N GLN A 337 11.33 13.49 -9.81
CA GLN A 337 10.03 13.18 -10.41
C GLN A 337 10.19 12.15 -11.53
N LEU A 338 9.27 11.21 -11.61
CA LEU A 338 9.12 10.35 -12.79
C LEU A 338 8.03 10.87 -13.74
N ASN A 339 8.25 10.65 -15.03
CA ASN A 339 7.35 11.04 -16.10
C ASN A 339 7.17 9.89 -17.09
N LEU A 340 5.92 9.61 -17.46
CA LEU A 340 5.57 8.78 -18.61
C LEU A 340 5.73 9.59 -19.89
N ILE A 341 6.52 9.10 -20.84
CA ILE A 341 7.01 9.90 -21.99
C ILE A 341 6.51 9.43 -23.35
N ASP A 342 5.86 8.27 -23.42
CA ASP A 342 5.36 7.71 -24.67
C ASP A 342 3.86 7.42 -24.55
N LEU A 343 3.03 8.23 -25.20
CA LEU A 343 1.57 8.04 -25.22
C LEU A 343 1.08 7.39 -26.51
N GLY A 344 1.98 6.92 -27.38
CA GLY A 344 1.62 6.41 -28.70
C GLY A 344 0.94 5.03 -28.72
N ALA A 345 0.82 4.37 -27.57
CA ALA A 345 0.09 3.11 -27.40
C ALA A 345 -1.17 3.28 -26.54
N VAL A 346 -1.47 4.49 -26.07
CA VAL A 346 -2.60 4.74 -25.18
C VAL A 346 -3.89 4.50 -25.96
N MET A 347 -4.79 3.71 -25.39
CA MET A 347 -6.04 3.33 -26.06
C MET A 347 -7.24 3.44 -25.13
N ASP A 348 -8.38 3.76 -25.73
CA ASP A 348 -9.68 3.71 -25.06
C ASP A 348 -10.00 2.23 -24.77
N MET A 349 -10.29 1.90 -23.51
CA MET A 349 -10.65 0.53 -23.12
C MET A 349 -11.99 0.08 -23.73
N ALA A 350 -12.80 1.02 -24.21
CA ALA A 350 -14.02 0.72 -24.97
C ALA A 350 -13.76 0.38 -26.44
N ASP A 351 -12.57 0.71 -26.98
CA ASP A 351 -12.21 0.41 -28.38
C ASP A 351 -11.74 -1.03 -28.54
N GLN A 352 -12.50 -1.81 -29.31
CA GLN A 352 -12.18 -3.21 -29.61
C GLN A 352 -11.71 -3.44 -31.05
N ASN A 353 -11.69 -2.41 -31.88
CA ASN A 353 -11.40 -2.55 -33.31
C ASN A 353 -9.99 -2.07 -33.68
N SER A 354 -9.41 -1.15 -32.89
CA SER A 354 -8.08 -0.63 -33.16
C SER A 354 -6.97 -1.67 -32.93
N PRO A 355 -5.89 -1.65 -33.72
CA PRO A 355 -4.73 -2.50 -33.48
C PRO A 355 -4.13 -2.23 -32.10
N ILE A 356 -3.95 -3.28 -31.31
CA ILE A 356 -3.35 -3.16 -29.97
C ILE A 356 -1.83 -3.09 -30.10
N TYR A 357 -1.26 -1.97 -29.64
CA TYR A 357 0.18 -1.77 -29.57
C TYR A 357 0.73 -2.07 -28.17
N GLY A 358 1.95 -2.58 -28.12
CA GLY A 358 2.71 -2.75 -26.87
C GLY A 358 3.86 -3.73 -27.03
N THR A 359 4.64 -3.90 -25.96
CA THR A 359 5.87 -4.68 -26.00
C THR A 359 5.65 -6.11 -25.52
N VAL A 360 5.82 -7.08 -26.43
CA VAL A 360 5.81 -8.52 -26.11
C VAL A 360 6.79 -8.83 -24.98
N GLY A 361 6.32 -9.60 -23.99
CA GLY A 361 7.05 -9.93 -22.77
C GLY A 361 6.72 -9.03 -21.57
N TYR A 362 6.05 -7.90 -21.82
CA TYR A 362 5.40 -7.05 -20.79
C TYR A 362 3.88 -7.12 -20.85
N GLN A 363 3.30 -7.26 -22.05
CA GLN A 363 1.85 -7.36 -22.25
C GLN A 363 1.27 -8.62 -21.60
N ALA A 364 0.04 -8.50 -21.11
CA ALA A 364 -0.68 -9.63 -20.55
C ALA A 364 -1.08 -10.62 -21.67
N PRO A 365 -1.08 -11.94 -21.39
CA PRO A 365 -1.34 -12.96 -22.40
C PRO A 365 -2.74 -12.87 -23.03
N GLU A 366 -3.73 -12.41 -22.27
CA GLU A 366 -5.12 -12.27 -22.70
C GLU A 366 -5.42 -10.95 -23.44
N THR A 367 -4.46 -10.04 -23.56
CA THR A 367 -4.65 -8.70 -24.16
C THR A 367 -5.22 -8.80 -25.58
N ALA A 368 -4.75 -9.78 -26.37
CA ALA A 368 -5.23 -9.99 -27.73
C ALA A 368 -6.69 -10.47 -27.80
N THR A 369 -7.22 -11.03 -26.72
CA THR A 369 -8.58 -11.56 -26.63
C THR A 369 -9.55 -10.58 -25.98
N THR A 370 -9.10 -9.89 -24.93
CA THR A 370 -9.94 -9.02 -24.09
C THR A 370 -9.86 -7.55 -24.48
N GLY A 371 -8.87 -7.15 -25.27
CA GLY A 371 -8.47 -5.75 -25.40
C GLY A 371 -7.71 -5.27 -24.16
N PRO A 372 -7.31 -3.98 -24.12
CA PRO A 372 -6.76 -3.39 -22.91
C PRO A 372 -7.81 -3.29 -21.82
N THR A 373 -7.43 -3.69 -20.61
CA THR A 373 -8.25 -3.55 -19.40
C THR A 373 -7.38 -3.10 -18.24
N VAL A 374 -7.99 -2.72 -17.11
CA VAL A 374 -7.24 -2.47 -15.87
C VAL A 374 -6.38 -3.69 -15.49
N ALA A 375 -6.89 -4.91 -15.67
CA ALA A 375 -6.17 -6.13 -15.35
C ALA A 375 -4.95 -6.36 -16.25
N THR A 376 -5.02 -6.01 -17.54
CA THR A 376 -3.85 -6.11 -18.45
C THR A 376 -2.77 -5.10 -18.06
N GLU A 377 -3.17 -3.90 -17.64
CA GLU A 377 -2.23 -2.87 -17.17
C GLU A 377 -1.56 -3.27 -15.84
N VAL A 378 -2.30 -3.86 -14.90
CA VAL A 378 -1.75 -4.41 -13.65
C VAL A 378 -0.68 -5.47 -13.93
N TYR A 379 -0.93 -6.35 -14.92
CA TYR A 379 0.06 -7.32 -15.37
C TYR A 379 1.33 -6.63 -15.86
N THR A 380 1.19 -5.65 -16.74
CA THR A 380 2.33 -4.90 -17.30
C THR A 380 3.12 -4.15 -16.21
N VAL A 381 2.45 -3.63 -15.18
CA VAL A 381 3.13 -3.05 -14.01
C VAL A 381 3.93 -4.10 -13.24
N GLY A 382 3.34 -5.27 -12.96
CA GLY A 382 4.03 -6.39 -12.29
C GLY A 382 5.25 -6.87 -13.07
N ARG A 383 5.13 -6.99 -14.40
CA ARG A 383 6.24 -7.32 -15.31
C ARG A 383 7.34 -6.26 -15.29
N THR A 384 6.98 -4.99 -15.31
CA THR A 384 7.94 -3.89 -15.25
C THR A 384 8.70 -3.88 -13.94
N LEU A 385 8.02 -4.11 -12.80
CA LEU A 385 8.67 -4.23 -11.51
C LEU A 385 9.68 -5.39 -11.50
N ALA A 386 9.31 -6.56 -12.05
CA ALA A 386 10.20 -7.71 -12.14
C ALA A 386 11.45 -7.41 -13.01
N VAL A 387 11.28 -6.77 -14.17
CA VAL A 387 12.41 -6.40 -15.06
C VAL A 387 13.40 -5.45 -14.40
N LEU A 388 12.92 -4.53 -13.56
CA LEU A 388 13.82 -3.62 -12.83
C LEU A 388 14.69 -4.36 -11.79
N MET A 389 14.24 -5.52 -11.33
CA MET A 389 14.82 -6.24 -10.20
C MET A 389 15.59 -7.51 -10.57
N PHE A 390 15.32 -8.11 -11.73
CA PHE A 390 15.81 -9.44 -12.07
C PHE A 390 16.35 -9.54 -13.50
N ASP A 391 17.27 -10.48 -13.69
CA ASP A 391 17.65 -10.96 -15.01
C ASP A 391 16.52 -11.85 -15.56
N MET A 392 15.59 -11.21 -16.25
CA MET A 392 14.42 -11.90 -16.78
C MET A 392 14.84 -12.83 -17.95
N PRO A 393 14.43 -14.11 -17.94
CA PRO A 393 14.78 -15.05 -19.01
C PRO A 393 14.35 -14.53 -20.38
N GLN A 394 15.17 -14.81 -21.40
CA GLN A 394 14.86 -14.43 -22.78
C GLN A 394 14.65 -15.65 -23.66
N ARG A 395 13.68 -15.57 -24.59
CA ARG A 395 13.42 -16.54 -25.64
C ARG A 395 13.34 -15.81 -26.97
N ASP A 396 14.16 -16.24 -27.93
CA ASP A 396 14.28 -15.63 -29.27
C ASP A 396 14.54 -14.11 -29.24
N GLY A 397 15.34 -13.66 -28.26
CA GLY A 397 15.71 -12.25 -28.08
C GLY A 397 14.60 -11.37 -27.47
N ARG A 398 13.52 -11.97 -26.95
CA ARG A 398 12.43 -11.29 -26.24
C ARG A 398 12.34 -11.81 -24.80
N LEU A 399 11.75 -11.03 -23.90
CA LEU A 399 11.48 -11.50 -22.53
C LEU A 399 10.51 -12.68 -22.58
N ALA A 400 10.86 -13.77 -21.90
CA ALA A 400 9.97 -14.92 -21.74
C ALA A 400 8.81 -14.59 -20.78
N GLU A 401 7.71 -15.30 -20.94
CA GLU A 401 6.56 -15.23 -20.03
C GLU A 401 6.91 -15.76 -18.63
N GLY A 402 6.21 -15.28 -17.60
CA GLY A 402 6.37 -15.74 -16.22
C GLY A 402 7.55 -15.12 -15.47
N LEU A 403 7.56 -15.31 -14.15
CA LEU A 403 8.56 -14.74 -13.24
C LEU A 403 9.72 -15.73 -13.00
N PRO A 404 10.91 -15.27 -12.59
CA PRO A 404 11.98 -16.15 -12.12
C PRO A 404 11.54 -16.96 -10.90
N ASP A 405 11.98 -18.21 -10.82
CA ASP A 405 11.72 -19.06 -9.65
C ASP A 405 12.52 -18.56 -8.42
N PRO A 406 11.96 -18.58 -7.19
CA PRO A 406 12.69 -18.19 -5.97
C PRO A 406 14.04 -18.88 -5.77
N ASP A 407 14.23 -20.11 -6.26
CA ASP A 407 15.51 -20.83 -6.22
C ASP A 407 16.57 -20.15 -7.11
N SER A 408 16.14 -19.55 -8.22
CA SER A 408 16.99 -18.79 -9.15
C SER A 408 17.13 -17.30 -8.80
N ALA A 409 16.20 -16.77 -7.99
CA ALA A 409 16.15 -15.38 -7.57
C ALA A 409 16.02 -15.27 -6.04
N PRO A 410 17.14 -15.32 -5.27
CA PRO A 410 17.13 -15.33 -3.80
C PRO A 410 16.43 -14.13 -3.15
N VAL A 411 16.28 -13.03 -3.87
CA VAL A 411 15.49 -11.86 -3.45
C VAL A 411 14.02 -12.24 -3.24
N LEU A 412 13.42 -13.05 -4.10
CA LEU A 412 12.04 -13.52 -3.95
C LEU A 412 11.87 -14.45 -2.75
N ALA A 413 12.87 -15.31 -2.49
CA ALA A 413 12.89 -16.16 -1.30
C ALA A 413 13.05 -15.34 0.00
N LYS A 414 13.80 -14.23 -0.04
CA LYS A 414 13.99 -13.32 1.09
C LYS A 414 12.73 -12.49 1.40
N TYR A 415 12.03 -12.00 0.38
CA TYR A 415 10.88 -11.12 0.53
C TYR A 415 9.61 -11.79 0.00
N GLU A 416 9.01 -12.67 0.82
CA GLU A 416 7.82 -13.45 0.46
C GLU A 416 6.64 -12.57 0.03
N SER A 417 6.38 -11.47 0.74
CA SER A 417 5.31 -10.53 0.40
C SER A 417 5.50 -9.90 -0.99
N LEU A 418 6.76 -9.62 -1.38
CA LEU A 418 7.05 -9.12 -2.73
C LEU A 418 6.85 -10.20 -3.78
N HIS A 419 7.24 -11.44 -3.48
CA HIS A 419 7.00 -12.56 -4.39
C HIS A 419 5.51 -12.78 -4.63
N ARG A 420 4.69 -12.79 -3.57
CA ARG A 420 3.23 -12.90 -3.68
C ARG A 420 2.61 -11.72 -4.43
N PHE A 421 3.10 -10.49 -4.19
CA PHE A 421 2.68 -9.32 -4.95
C PHE A 421 2.92 -9.48 -6.45
N LEU A 422 4.12 -9.94 -6.84
CA LEU A 422 4.44 -10.14 -8.25
C LEU A 422 3.59 -11.26 -8.87
N LEU A 423 3.40 -12.38 -8.15
CA LEU A 423 2.53 -13.47 -8.60
C LEU A 423 1.10 -12.97 -8.83
N ARG A 424 0.50 -12.27 -7.87
CA ARG A 424 -0.85 -11.69 -8.01
C ARG A 424 -0.93 -10.69 -9.15
N ALA A 425 0.05 -9.80 -9.28
CA ALA A 425 0.07 -8.82 -10.37
C ALA A 425 0.14 -9.51 -11.75
N THR A 426 0.89 -10.60 -11.87
CA THR A 426 1.13 -11.30 -13.13
C THR A 426 0.36 -12.61 -13.29
N ASP A 427 -0.75 -12.79 -12.56
CA ASP A 427 -1.53 -14.03 -12.64
C ASP A 427 -2.06 -14.26 -14.07
N SER A 428 -2.15 -15.51 -14.49
CA SER A 428 -2.74 -15.85 -15.79
C SER A 428 -4.23 -15.56 -15.85
N ASP A 429 -4.94 -15.62 -14.73
CA ASP A 429 -6.34 -15.21 -14.61
C ASP A 429 -6.42 -13.70 -14.32
N PRO A 430 -7.01 -12.89 -15.20
CA PRO A 430 -7.18 -11.45 -14.98
C PRO A 430 -7.99 -11.11 -13.72
N HIS A 431 -8.92 -11.97 -13.31
CA HIS A 431 -9.78 -11.73 -12.15
C HIS A 431 -9.05 -11.94 -10.81
N ALA A 432 -7.97 -12.72 -10.81
CA ALA A 432 -7.13 -12.94 -9.61
C ALA A 432 -6.19 -11.76 -9.31
N ARG A 433 -6.00 -10.84 -10.26
CA ARG A 433 -5.08 -9.69 -10.14
C ARG A 433 -5.65 -8.60 -9.23
N PHE A 434 -4.88 -7.53 -9.02
CA PHE A 434 -5.37 -6.33 -8.34
C PHE A 434 -6.50 -5.69 -9.16
N VAL A 435 -7.59 -5.27 -8.50
CA VAL A 435 -8.76 -4.72 -9.19
C VAL A 435 -8.56 -3.27 -9.64
N SER A 436 -7.59 -2.56 -9.06
CA SER A 436 -7.26 -1.19 -9.40
C SER A 436 -5.79 -0.82 -9.10
N MET A 437 -5.33 0.27 -9.71
CA MET A 437 -4.01 0.84 -9.41
C MET A 437 -3.89 1.34 -7.97
N ASP A 438 -5.00 1.78 -7.36
CA ASP A 438 -5.04 2.20 -5.96
C ASP A 438 -4.87 1.03 -5.00
N GLU A 439 -5.56 -0.10 -5.25
CA GLU A 439 -5.36 -1.32 -4.47
C GLU A 439 -3.92 -1.82 -4.61
N MET A 440 -3.42 -1.85 -5.84
CA MET A 440 -2.03 -2.25 -6.12
C MET A 440 -1.04 -1.35 -5.38
N ALA A 441 -1.26 -0.04 -5.35
CA ALA A 441 -0.40 0.93 -4.67
C ALA A 441 -0.41 0.77 -3.15
N ASP A 442 -1.58 0.54 -2.57
CA ASP A 442 -1.74 0.28 -1.13
C ASP A 442 -0.96 -0.96 -0.71
N GLN A 443 -1.17 -2.08 -1.41
CA GLN A 443 -0.49 -3.34 -1.11
C GLN A 443 1.03 -3.25 -1.35
N LEU A 444 1.45 -2.61 -2.44
CA LEU A 444 2.87 -2.40 -2.73
C LEU A 444 3.56 -1.48 -1.71
N THR A 445 2.84 -0.53 -1.13
CA THR A 445 3.35 0.32 -0.04
C THR A 445 3.57 -0.48 1.23
N GLY A 446 2.66 -1.42 1.56
CA GLY A 446 2.85 -2.39 2.65
C GLY A 446 4.09 -3.26 2.43
N VAL A 447 4.25 -3.79 1.22
CA VAL A 447 5.44 -4.56 0.81
C VAL A 447 6.72 -3.72 0.94
N LEU A 448 6.71 -2.45 0.52
CA LEU A 448 7.86 -1.55 0.65
C LEU A 448 8.30 -1.36 2.11
N ARG A 449 7.33 -1.13 3.01
CA ARG A 449 7.59 -1.00 4.45
C ARG A 449 8.26 -2.26 4.99
N GLU A 450 7.77 -3.43 4.61
CA GLU A 450 8.34 -4.72 5.03
C GLU A 450 9.76 -4.92 4.49
N VAL A 451 9.99 -4.74 3.19
CA VAL A 451 11.31 -4.84 2.55
C VAL A 451 12.34 -3.98 3.28
N LEU A 452 12.01 -2.70 3.48
CA LEU A 452 12.91 -1.76 4.14
C LEU A 452 13.17 -2.13 5.60
N SER A 453 12.13 -2.56 6.33
CA SER A 453 12.24 -2.91 7.75
C SER A 453 13.01 -4.21 7.97
N LEU A 454 12.91 -5.16 7.03
CA LEU A 454 13.72 -6.38 7.02
C LEU A 454 15.20 -6.07 6.77
N ASP A 455 15.50 -5.08 5.92
CA ASP A 455 16.87 -4.71 5.54
C ASP A 455 17.64 -3.95 6.62
N ASP A 456 17.02 -2.97 7.27
CA ASP A 456 17.71 -2.12 8.25
C ASP A 456 17.27 -2.31 9.70
N GLY A 457 16.28 -3.18 9.95
CA GLY A 457 15.75 -3.49 11.27
C GLY A 457 14.95 -2.35 11.91
N LYS A 458 14.63 -1.28 11.16
CA LYS A 458 13.84 -0.15 11.68
C LYS A 458 12.36 -0.34 11.30
N PRO A 459 11.44 -0.32 12.29
CA PRO A 459 10.02 -0.45 12.01
C PRO A 459 9.50 0.76 11.23
N ARG A 460 8.62 0.48 10.27
CA ARG A 460 7.94 1.47 9.42
C ARG A 460 6.44 1.17 9.46
N HIS A 461 5.79 1.66 10.50
CA HIS A 461 4.35 1.46 10.71
C HIS A 461 3.52 2.13 9.60
N GLY A 462 2.37 1.56 9.33
CA GLY A 462 1.44 2.02 8.31
C GLY A 462 0.01 1.77 8.72
N MET A 463 -0.89 2.71 8.46
CA MET A 463 -2.32 2.44 8.58
C MET A 463 -2.74 1.56 7.40
N SER A 464 -3.38 0.43 7.69
CA SER A 464 -4.02 -0.40 6.68
C SER A 464 -5.31 0.27 6.18
N THR A 465 -5.59 0.11 4.90
CA THR A 465 -6.87 0.49 4.28
C THR A 465 -7.86 -0.68 4.18
N ARG A 466 -7.43 -1.89 4.56
CA ARG A 466 -8.23 -3.12 4.53
C ARG A 466 -8.59 -3.63 5.90
N PHE A 467 -7.76 -3.39 6.92
CA PHE A 467 -7.96 -3.81 8.30
C PHE A 467 -7.92 -2.64 9.27
N GLY A 468 -8.71 -2.72 10.34
CA GLY A 468 -8.56 -1.86 11.52
C GLY A 468 -7.27 -2.18 12.30
N PRO A 469 -6.94 -1.39 13.34
CA PRO A 469 -5.80 -1.69 14.19
C PRO A 469 -5.99 -3.00 14.98
N PRO A 470 -4.91 -3.59 15.52
CA PRO A 470 -5.01 -4.68 16.48
C PRO A 470 -5.93 -4.31 17.65
N ARG A 471 -6.80 -5.23 18.05
CA ARG A 471 -7.83 -4.97 19.09
C ARG A 471 -7.40 -5.38 20.49
N GLY A 472 -6.35 -6.20 20.57
CA GLY A 472 -5.81 -6.72 21.81
C GLY A 472 -4.46 -7.38 21.61
N VAL A 473 -3.98 -8.04 22.64
CA VAL A 473 -2.72 -8.81 22.63
C VAL A 473 -3.04 -10.20 23.12
N PHE A 474 -2.64 -11.22 22.36
CA PHE A 474 -2.79 -12.61 22.74
C PHE A 474 -1.43 -13.23 23.07
N GLY A 475 -1.45 -14.29 23.88
CA GLY A 475 -0.23 -14.97 24.30
C GLY A 475 0.70 -14.03 25.07
N ILE A 476 0.19 -13.33 26.09
CA ILE A 476 1.06 -12.55 26.98
C ILE A 476 1.79 -13.50 27.93
N GLY A 477 3.10 -13.30 28.08
CA GLY A 477 3.90 -14.08 29.01
C GLY A 477 4.69 -15.21 28.35
N GLU A 478 4.82 -16.30 29.09
CA GLU A 478 5.69 -17.43 28.75
C GLU A 478 4.96 -18.57 28.04
N GLU A 479 3.66 -18.68 28.28
CA GLU A 479 2.83 -19.72 27.71
C GLU A 479 2.28 -19.26 26.35
N PRO A 480 2.19 -20.18 25.38
CA PRO A 480 1.54 -19.88 24.11
C PRO A 480 0.04 -19.62 24.32
N PRO A 481 -0.63 -18.93 23.38
CA PRO A 481 -2.08 -18.84 23.42
C PRO A 481 -2.65 -20.27 23.43
N ALA A 482 -3.57 -20.57 24.35
CA ALA A 482 -4.17 -21.91 24.46
C ALA A 482 -5.59 -21.97 23.87
N ASP A 483 -6.22 -20.80 23.68
CA ASP A 483 -7.63 -20.67 23.36
C ASP A 483 -7.84 -19.83 22.08
N PRO A 484 -8.38 -20.43 21.00
CA PRO A 484 -8.71 -19.73 19.76
C PRO A 484 -9.50 -18.40 19.90
N PRO A 485 -10.52 -18.27 20.78
CA PRO A 485 -11.22 -17.02 21.01
C PRO A 485 -10.32 -15.87 21.46
N GLU A 486 -9.26 -16.12 22.24
CA GLU A 486 -8.30 -15.09 22.67
C GLU A 486 -7.58 -14.48 21.44
N ILE A 487 -7.14 -15.34 20.52
CA ILE A 487 -6.47 -14.93 19.28
C ILE A 487 -7.44 -14.10 18.44
N ILE A 488 -8.65 -14.62 18.20
CA ILE A 488 -9.69 -13.98 17.38
C ILE A 488 -10.06 -12.61 17.92
N ALA A 489 -10.25 -12.47 19.23
CA ALA A 489 -10.60 -11.20 19.86
C ALA A 489 -9.51 -10.13 19.68
N ALA A 490 -8.24 -10.54 19.58
CA ALA A 490 -7.10 -9.65 19.42
C ALA A 490 -6.76 -9.34 17.95
N LEU A 491 -7.12 -10.22 17.01
CA LEU A 491 -6.86 -10.03 15.57
C LEU A 491 -7.53 -8.74 15.04
N PRO A 492 -6.87 -8.05 14.08
CA PRO A 492 -7.49 -6.98 13.30
C PRO A 492 -8.78 -7.43 12.61
N VAL A 493 -9.66 -6.47 12.30
CA VAL A 493 -10.93 -6.75 11.63
C VAL A 493 -10.94 -6.05 10.28
N PRO A 494 -11.45 -6.70 9.21
CA PRO A 494 -11.67 -6.05 7.93
C PRO A 494 -12.49 -4.75 8.09
N LEU A 495 -12.07 -3.70 7.40
CA LEU A 495 -12.82 -2.45 7.35
C LEU A 495 -14.09 -2.64 6.52
N VAL A 496 -15.14 -1.91 6.93
CA VAL A 496 -16.41 -1.84 6.20
C VAL A 496 -16.20 -1.01 4.95
N ASP A 497 -16.67 -1.49 3.80
CA ASP A 497 -16.73 -0.71 2.57
C ASP A 497 -17.77 0.42 2.71
N PRO A 498 -17.35 1.69 2.70
CA PRO A 498 -18.28 2.81 2.81
C PRO A 498 -19.23 2.93 1.60
N GLY A 499 -18.94 2.27 0.48
CA GLY A 499 -19.79 2.23 -0.71
C GLY A 499 -20.93 1.21 -0.64
N ASP A 500 -20.91 0.28 0.31
CA ASP A 500 -21.97 -0.74 0.46
C ASP A 500 -23.25 -0.12 1.04
N SER A 501 -24.41 -0.58 0.54
CA SER A 501 -25.73 -0.06 0.93
C SER A 501 -26.05 -0.28 2.42
N GLY A 502 -25.41 -1.26 3.07
CA GLY A 502 -25.54 -1.57 4.49
C GLY A 502 -24.63 -0.76 5.41
N ALA A 503 -23.62 -0.05 4.89
CA ALA A 503 -22.64 0.68 5.70
C ALA A 503 -23.26 1.72 6.65
N PRO A 504 -24.25 2.55 6.25
CA PRO A 504 -24.90 3.50 7.16
C PRO A 504 -25.63 2.81 8.32
N LEU A 505 -26.23 1.65 8.06
CA LEU A 505 -26.90 0.88 9.09
C LEU A 505 -25.89 0.31 10.08
N LEU A 506 -24.77 -0.23 9.60
CA LEU A 506 -23.69 -0.70 10.47
C LEU A 506 -23.15 0.39 11.39
N ALA A 507 -22.99 1.61 10.88
CA ALA A 507 -22.51 2.74 11.67
C ALA A 507 -23.47 3.15 12.80
N ALA A 508 -24.78 2.92 12.64
CA ALA A 508 -25.81 3.22 13.64
C ALA A 508 -26.11 2.04 14.60
N THR A 509 -25.53 0.86 14.34
CA THR A 509 -25.84 -0.40 15.04
C THR A 509 -25.10 -0.47 16.37
N THR A 510 -25.82 -0.82 17.44
CA THR A 510 -25.22 -0.98 18.78
C THR A 510 -25.14 -2.42 19.25
N GLY A 511 -25.85 -3.34 18.57
CA GLY A 511 -25.81 -4.76 18.88
C GLY A 511 -24.38 -5.32 18.87
N THR A 512 -24.09 -6.19 19.84
CA THR A 512 -22.78 -6.86 19.94
C THR A 512 -22.91 -8.36 19.74
N THR A 513 -24.06 -8.94 20.09
CA THR A 513 -24.35 -10.37 19.90
C THR A 513 -25.07 -10.62 18.58
N VAL A 514 -24.94 -11.84 18.05
CA VAL A 514 -25.64 -12.27 16.82
C VAL A 514 -27.14 -12.02 16.93
N ALA A 515 -27.78 -12.38 18.05
CA ALA A 515 -29.21 -12.22 18.24
C ALA A 515 -29.68 -10.76 18.30
N GLU A 516 -28.89 -9.88 18.94
CA GLU A 516 -29.16 -8.44 18.95
C GLU A 516 -29.04 -7.84 17.55
N LEU A 517 -27.98 -8.19 16.83
CA LEU A 517 -27.70 -7.75 15.47
C LEU A 517 -28.77 -8.22 14.49
N ASP A 518 -29.09 -9.52 14.49
CA ASP A 518 -30.14 -10.10 13.63
C ASP A 518 -31.48 -9.38 13.85
N ARG A 519 -31.81 -9.02 15.11
CA ARG A 519 -33.00 -8.25 15.45
C ARG A 519 -32.93 -6.81 14.94
N GLU A 520 -31.84 -6.09 15.20
CA GLU A 520 -31.64 -4.70 14.76
C GLU A 520 -31.69 -4.59 13.23
N PHE A 521 -30.97 -5.46 12.52
CA PHE A 521 -30.97 -5.49 11.06
C PHE A 521 -32.32 -5.89 10.47
N SER A 522 -33.02 -6.87 11.06
CA SER A 522 -34.36 -7.26 10.61
C SER A 522 -35.37 -6.11 10.72
N ILE A 523 -35.26 -5.29 11.78
CA ILE A 523 -36.14 -4.13 11.98
C ILE A 523 -35.77 -3.03 10.97
N ALA A 524 -34.49 -2.70 10.85
CA ALA A 524 -34.02 -1.63 9.97
C ALA A 524 -34.25 -1.92 8.48
N LEU A 525 -33.96 -3.14 8.01
CA LEU A 525 -34.16 -3.53 6.61
C LEU A 525 -35.65 -3.50 6.21
N ARG A 526 -36.57 -3.79 7.15
CA ARG A 526 -38.02 -3.64 6.91
C ARG A 526 -38.46 -2.18 6.76
N ALA A 527 -37.74 -1.24 7.34
CA ALA A 527 -38.09 0.19 7.33
C ALA A 527 -37.57 0.96 6.10
N VAL A 528 -36.57 0.42 5.38
CA VAL A 528 -35.80 1.15 4.36
C VAL A 528 -36.07 0.66 2.92
N VAL A 529 -37.09 -0.18 2.68
CA VAL A 529 -37.35 -0.78 1.36
C VAL A 529 -37.73 0.26 0.28
N THR A 530 -36.73 0.84 -0.36
CA THR A 530 -36.77 1.37 -1.73
C THR A 530 -35.44 1.01 -2.38
N SER A 531 -35.47 0.10 -3.36
CA SER A 531 -34.35 -0.51 -4.09
C SER A 531 -33.30 -1.25 -3.25
N SER A 532 -33.50 -2.55 -3.07
CA SER A 532 -32.52 -3.50 -2.51
C SER A 532 -31.35 -3.69 -3.48
N ALA A 533 -30.30 -2.89 -3.33
CA ALA A 533 -28.95 -3.36 -3.65
C ALA A 533 -28.56 -4.36 -2.55
N GLU A 534 -28.21 -5.59 -2.93
CA GLU A 534 -27.79 -6.63 -1.99
C GLU A 534 -26.49 -6.19 -1.28
N THR A 535 -26.58 -6.05 0.04
CA THR A 535 -25.47 -5.67 0.94
C THR A 535 -24.66 -6.89 1.31
N VAL A 536 -23.34 -6.80 1.16
CA VAL A 536 -22.39 -7.84 1.61
C VAL A 536 -21.95 -7.57 3.06
N GLU A 537 -21.93 -6.30 3.47
CA GLU A 537 -21.44 -5.87 4.78
C GLU A 537 -22.28 -6.37 5.98
N ILE A 538 -23.61 -6.40 5.85
CA ILE A 538 -24.48 -6.89 6.94
C ILE A 538 -24.26 -8.38 7.21
N PRO A 539 -24.29 -9.27 6.20
CA PRO A 539 -23.89 -10.67 6.37
C PRO A 539 -22.50 -10.85 6.99
N LEU A 540 -21.49 -10.10 6.52
CA LEU A 540 -20.13 -10.15 7.09
C LEU A 540 -20.09 -9.74 8.56
N ARG A 541 -20.87 -8.72 8.96
CA ARG A 541 -20.97 -8.31 10.37
C ARG A 541 -21.56 -9.39 11.27
N LEU A 542 -22.52 -10.17 10.77
CA LEU A 542 -23.13 -11.29 11.48
C LEU A 542 -22.17 -12.48 11.59
N ILE A 543 -21.47 -12.82 10.50
CA ILE A 543 -20.40 -13.83 10.52
C ILE A 543 -19.34 -13.48 11.56
N ARG A 544 -18.90 -12.21 11.59
CA ARG A 544 -17.97 -11.72 12.60
C ARG A 544 -18.50 -11.92 14.02
N ALA A 545 -19.77 -11.60 14.28
CA ALA A 545 -20.36 -11.78 15.61
C ALA A 545 -20.41 -13.26 16.03
N ALA A 546 -20.69 -14.17 15.09
CA ALA A 546 -20.67 -15.62 15.36
C ALA A 546 -19.26 -16.08 15.75
N VAL A 547 -18.25 -15.69 14.97
CA VAL A 547 -16.83 -15.97 15.24
C VAL A 547 -16.38 -15.39 16.59
N GLU A 548 -16.73 -14.13 16.89
CA GLU A 548 -16.39 -13.49 18.18
C GLU A 548 -17.10 -14.14 19.37
N SER A 549 -18.25 -14.79 19.16
CA SER A 549 -18.97 -15.55 20.19
C SER A 549 -18.46 -16.98 20.38
N GLY A 550 -17.55 -17.44 19.52
CA GLY A 550 -17.00 -18.80 19.53
C GLY A 550 -17.88 -19.85 18.85
N ASP A 551 -18.96 -19.45 18.16
CA ASP A 551 -19.84 -20.36 17.43
C ASP A 551 -19.32 -20.59 16.00
N ALA A 552 -18.39 -21.54 15.87
CA ALA A 552 -17.80 -21.91 14.59
C ALA A 552 -18.83 -22.45 13.59
N ALA A 553 -19.85 -23.16 14.07
CA ALA A 553 -20.86 -23.80 13.22
C ALA A 553 -21.80 -22.76 12.59
N ASP A 554 -22.28 -21.79 13.39
CA ASP A 554 -23.10 -20.68 12.86
C ASP A 554 -22.30 -19.80 11.90
N ALA A 555 -21.04 -19.50 12.23
CA ALA A 555 -20.14 -18.76 11.34
C ALA A 555 -19.99 -19.46 9.99
N MET A 556 -19.77 -20.79 10.00
CA MET A 556 -19.62 -21.55 8.76
C MET A 556 -20.90 -21.60 7.92
N ALA A 557 -22.05 -21.84 8.54
CA ALA A 557 -23.32 -21.85 7.83
C ALA A 557 -23.63 -20.50 7.16
N ARG A 558 -23.29 -19.39 7.83
CA ARG A 558 -23.45 -18.03 7.27
C ARG A 558 -22.47 -17.75 6.14
N LEU A 559 -21.23 -18.23 6.23
CA LEU A 559 -20.24 -18.14 5.16
C LEU A 559 -20.67 -18.91 3.89
N GLU A 560 -21.17 -20.13 4.04
CA GLU A 560 -21.68 -20.94 2.92
C GLU A 560 -22.87 -20.26 2.23
N LYS A 561 -23.72 -19.56 2.99
CA LYS A 561 -24.84 -18.79 2.46
C LYS A 561 -24.40 -17.54 1.69
N LEU A 562 -23.31 -16.88 2.11
CA LEU A 562 -22.82 -15.64 1.50
C LEU A 562 -21.90 -15.89 0.29
N ALA A 563 -21.18 -17.02 0.26
CA ALA A 563 -20.20 -17.29 -0.79
C ALA A 563 -20.74 -17.18 -2.24
N PRO A 564 -21.98 -17.61 -2.58
CA PRO A 564 -22.49 -17.47 -3.94
C PRO A 564 -22.71 -16.02 -4.40
N THR A 565 -22.90 -15.07 -3.47
CA THR A 565 -23.16 -13.65 -3.81
C THR A 565 -21.89 -12.81 -3.88
N ALA A 566 -20.79 -13.27 -3.29
CA ALA A 566 -19.51 -12.57 -3.26
C ALA A 566 -18.33 -13.55 -3.32
N PRO A 567 -18.21 -14.38 -4.38
CA PRO A 567 -17.24 -15.48 -4.41
C PRO A 567 -15.78 -15.03 -4.36
N ASP A 568 -15.47 -13.84 -4.87
CA ASP A 568 -14.11 -13.28 -4.95
C ASP A 568 -13.79 -12.34 -3.75
N ASP A 569 -14.63 -12.32 -2.72
CA ASP A 569 -14.39 -11.49 -1.52
C ASP A 569 -13.47 -12.21 -0.53
N TRP A 570 -12.20 -11.77 -0.47
CA TRP A 570 -11.19 -12.27 0.45
C TRP A 570 -11.63 -12.35 1.91
N ARG A 571 -12.60 -11.52 2.34
CA ARG A 571 -13.11 -11.53 3.72
C ARG A 571 -13.81 -12.83 4.07
N LEU A 572 -14.31 -13.56 3.07
CA LEU A 572 -14.83 -14.91 3.26
C LEU A 572 -13.74 -15.87 3.74
N HIS A 573 -12.57 -15.84 3.11
CA HIS A 573 -11.39 -16.60 3.55
C HIS A 573 -10.93 -16.18 4.95
N TRP A 574 -10.91 -14.87 5.23
CA TRP A 574 -10.55 -14.34 6.55
C TRP A 574 -11.42 -14.88 7.69
N TYR A 575 -12.75 -14.88 7.51
CA TYR A 575 -13.67 -15.37 8.53
C TYR A 575 -13.75 -16.90 8.56
N ARG A 576 -13.59 -17.58 7.42
CA ARG A 576 -13.51 -19.05 7.36
C ARG A 576 -12.27 -19.55 8.11
N GLY A 577 -11.12 -18.91 7.93
CA GLY A 577 -9.91 -19.21 8.68
C GLY A 577 -10.08 -19.08 10.19
N GLN A 578 -10.82 -18.07 10.66
CA GLN A 578 -11.13 -17.91 12.09
C GLN A 578 -12.11 -18.99 12.60
N ALA A 579 -13.15 -19.32 11.84
CA ALA A 579 -14.08 -20.39 12.21
C ALA A 579 -13.39 -21.76 12.28
N LEU A 580 -12.50 -22.06 11.34
CA LEU A 580 -11.67 -23.27 11.35
C LEU A 580 -10.67 -23.28 12.51
N LEU A 581 -10.11 -22.11 12.87
CA LEU A 581 -9.26 -21.97 14.06
C LEU A 581 -10.05 -22.25 15.35
N LEU A 582 -11.30 -21.79 15.48
CA LEU A 582 -12.20 -22.16 16.59
C LEU A 582 -12.43 -23.67 16.65
N ALA A 583 -12.63 -24.30 15.49
CA ALA A 583 -12.78 -25.75 15.35
C ALA A 583 -11.47 -26.54 15.56
N ARG A 584 -10.33 -25.85 15.73
CA ARG A 584 -8.97 -26.41 15.85
C ARG A 584 -8.52 -27.20 14.62
N GLU A 585 -9.05 -26.85 13.44
CA GLU A 585 -8.67 -27.40 12.14
C GLU A 585 -7.53 -26.58 11.52
N TYR A 586 -6.34 -26.68 12.13
CA TYR A 586 -5.22 -25.76 11.86
C TYR A 586 -4.70 -25.79 10.41
N ASP A 587 -4.69 -26.94 9.75
CA ASP A 587 -4.21 -27.04 8.36
C ASP A 587 -5.14 -26.28 7.40
N GLN A 588 -6.45 -26.44 7.56
CA GLN A 588 -7.44 -25.71 6.76
C GLN A 588 -7.44 -24.23 7.12
N ALA A 589 -7.39 -23.88 8.41
CA ALA A 589 -7.27 -22.48 8.83
C ALA A 589 -6.03 -21.79 8.24
N THR A 590 -4.90 -22.52 8.16
CA THR A 590 -3.67 -22.04 7.52
C THR A 590 -3.90 -21.76 6.05
N ALA A 591 -4.55 -22.67 5.31
CA ALA A 591 -4.84 -22.48 3.89
C ALA A 591 -5.71 -21.23 3.64
N GLU A 592 -6.74 -21.02 4.46
CA GLU A 592 -7.61 -19.84 4.36
C GLU A 592 -6.88 -18.52 4.64
N PHE A 593 -6.06 -18.46 5.69
CA PHE A 593 -5.27 -17.25 5.97
C PHE A 593 -4.14 -17.04 4.95
N ASP A 594 -3.60 -18.11 4.37
CA ASP A 594 -2.59 -18.03 3.30
C ASP A 594 -3.20 -17.48 2.02
N GLN A 595 -4.46 -17.82 1.72
CA GLN A 595 -5.23 -17.22 0.62
C GLN A 595 -5.40 -15.71 0.84
N VAL A 596 -5.78 -15.28 2.05
CA VAL A 596 -5.85 -13.84 2.38
C VAL A 596 -4.48 -13.17 2.25
N PHE A 597 -3.38 -13.85 2.57
CA PHE A 597 -2.03 -13.30 2.38
C PHE A 597 -1.64 -13.19 0.90
N THR A 598 -2.05 -14.14 0.06
CA THR A 598 -1.88 -14.08 -1.39
C THR A 598 -2.64 -12.90 -1.99
N GLU A 599 -3.85 -12.67 -1.53
CA GLU A 599 -4.66 -11.52 -1.97
C GLU A 599 -4.12 -10.21 -1.39
N LEU A 600 -3.72 -10.17 -0.12
CA LEU A 600 -3.27 -8.95 0.56
C LEU A 600 -1.79 -9.05 1.01
N PRO A 601 -0.83 -9.08 0.06
CA PRO A 601 0.59 -9.30 0.39
C PRO A 601 1.20 -8.18 1.24
N GLY A 602 0.64 -6.97 1.17
CA GLY A 602 1.09 -5.82 1.95
C GLY A 602 0.64 -5.83 3.40
N GLU A 603 -0.32 -6.70 3.77
CA GLU A 603 -0.99 -6.63 5.07
C GLU A 603 -0.29 -7.44 6.17
N ALA A 604 -0.31 -6.91 7.39
CA ALA A 604 0.24 -7.58 8.57
C ALA A 604 -0.75 -8.55 9.23
N ALA A 605 -2.06 -8.29 9.10
CA ALA A 605 -3.12 -9.10 9.70
C ALA A 605 -3.09 -10.58 9.30
N PRO A 606 -3.03 -10.96 8.00
CA PRO A 606 -2.94 -12.37 7.61
C PRO A 606 -1.65 -13.04 8.08
N LYS A 607 -0.53 -12.32 8.09
CA LYS A 607 0.75 -12.83 8.61
C LYS A 607 0.67 -13.11 10.11
N LEU A 608 0.03 -12.23 10.88
CA LEU A 608 -0.19 -12.45 12.32
C LEU A 608 -1.09 -13.67 12.58
N ALA A 609 -2.17 -13.82 11.81
CA ALA A 609 -3.06 -14.98 11.92
C ALA A 609 -2.32 -16.28 11.58
N LEU A 610 -1.57 -16.33 10.48
CA LEU A 610 -0.71 -17.46 10.11
C LEU A 610 0.31 -17.80 11.19
N ALA A 611 0.92 -16.79 11.82
CA ALA A 611 1.85 -17.00 12.92
C ALA A 611 1.18 -17.68 14.13
N ALA A 612 -0.01 -17.21 14.50
CA ALA A 612 -0.77 -17.76 15.61
C ALA A 612 -1.26 -19.19 15.35
N VAL A 613 -1.78 -19.47 14.15
CA VAL A 613 -2.21 -20.82 13.76
C VAL A 613 -1.02 -21.79 13.73
N ALA A 614 0.13 -21.37 13.19
CA ALA A 614 1.34 -22.20 13.19
C ALA A 614 1.85 -22.48 14.62
N GLU A 615 1.82 -21.49 15.52
CA GLU A 615 2.19 -21.70 16.92
C GLU A 615 1.24 -22.71 17.60
N MET A 616 -0.07 -22.62 17.35
CA MET A 616 -1.07 -23.57 17.85
C MET A 616 -0.90 -24.99 17.27
N ALA A 617 -0.64 -25.09 15.97
CA ALA A 617 -0.38 -26.36 15.29
C ALA A 617 0.88 -27.04 15.84
N ALA A 618 1.92 -26.27 16.17
CA ALA A 618 3.12 -26.80 16.79
C ALA A 618 2.86 -27.43 18.17
N LEU A 619 1.83 -26.98 18.89
CA LEU A 619 1.45 -27.53 20.20
C LEU A 619 0.58 -28.79 20.07
N SER A 620 -0.22 -28.90 19.00
CA SER A 620 -1.11 -30.04 18.79
C SER A 620 -0.38 -31.30 18.29
N GLY A 621 0.85 -31.16 17.75
CA GLY A 621 1.81 -32.25 17.61
C GLY A 621 2.18 -32.67 16.18
N ALA A 622 1.57 -32.09 15.15
CA ALA A 622 2.00 -32.31 13.77
C ALA A 622 3.22 -31.44 13.43
N HIS A 623 4.32 -32.06 12.98
CA HIS A 623 5.55 -31.38 12.55
C HIS A 623 5.97 -30.15 13.39
N PRO A 624 6.07 -30.28 14.73
CA PRO A 624 6.15 -29.13 15.64
C PRO A 624 7.35 -28.22 15.38
N LYS A 625 8.46 -28.76 14.87
CA LYS A 625 9.62 -27.95 14.48
C LYS A 625 9.33 -27.07 13.27
N ALA A 626 8.70 -27.61 12.22
CA ALA A 626 8.40 -26.87 11.00
C ALA A 626 7.41 -25.74 11.28
N GLU A 627 6.35 -26.04 12.04
CA GLU A 627 5.35 -25.04 12.43
C GLU A 627 5.93 -23.95 13.34
N ARG A 628 6.84 -24.28 14.28
CA ARG A 628 7.59 -23.25 15.04
C ARG A 628 8.42 -22.33 14.14
N HIS A 629 9.08 -22.88 13.11
CA HIS A 629 9.84 -22.06 12.15
C HIS A 629 8.90 -21.16 11.34
N ARG A 630 7.75 -21.68 10.90
CA ARG A 630 6.72 -20.91 10.19
C ARG A 630 6.17 -19.77 11.06
N ALA A 631 5.83 -20.06 12.32
CA ALA A 631 5.37 -19.07 13.28
C ALA A 631 6.42 -17.97 13.52
N ALA A 632 7.69 -18.35 13.75
CA ALA A 632 8.78 -17.41 13.99
C ALA A 632 9.01 -16.51 12.78
N ARG A 633 8.92 -17.07 11.57
CA ARG A 633 9.05 -16.33 10.31
C ARG A 633 7.98 -15.24 10.21
N TYR A 634 6.70 -15.57 10.38
CA TYR A 634 5.62 -14.61 10.25
C TYR A 634 5.57 -13.58 11.39
N TYR A 635 5.78 -13.99 12.64
CA TYR A 635 5.92 -13.01 13.72
C TYR A 635 7.10 -12.07 13.49
N THR A 636 8.20 -12.54 12.90
CA THR A 636 9.34 -11.68 12.54
C THR A 636 8.96 -10.64 11.49
N MET A 637 8.24 -11.03 10.43
CA MET A 637 7.78 -10.09 9.40
C MET A 637 6.90 -9.00 10.01
N VAL A 638 5.93 -9.39 10.85
CA VAL A 638 5.01 -8.47 11.51
C VAL A 638 5.76 -7.54 12.47
N TRP A 639 6.53 -8.10 13.42
CA TRP A 639 7.19 -7.32 14.47
C TRP A 639 8.28 -6.38 13.95
N ARG A 640 9.02 -6.78 12.92
CA ARG A 640 10.03 -5.91 12.31
C ARG A 640 9.42 -4.74 11.58
N THR A 641 8.23 -4.91 11.00
CA THR A 641 7.56 -3.87 10.21
C THR A 641 6.76 -2.93 11.09
N ASP A 642 5.93 -3.47 12.00
CA ASP A 642 5.04 -2.69 12.85
C ASP A 642 5.02 -3.23 14.29
N ARG A 643 5.56 -2.42 15.21
CA ARG A 643 5.66 -2.75 16.65
C ARG A 643 4.38 -2.53 17.44
N SER A 644 3.29 -2.08 16.81
CA SER A 644 1.96 -2.06 17.45
C SER A 644 1.37 -3.47 17.61
N PHE A 645 1.83 -4.44 16.83
CA PHE A 645 1.43 -5.85 16.89
C PHE A 645 2.16 -6.60 18.01
N LEU A 646 1.83 -6.26 19.26
CA LEU A 646 2.52 -6.75 20.45
C LEU A 646 2.48 -8.28 20.62
N SER A 647 1.46 -8.96 20.10
CA SER A 647 1.39 -10.43 20.12
C SER A 647 2.60 -11.05 19.41
N ALA A 648 3.13 -10.39 18.37
CA ALA A 648 4.29 -10.86 17.65
C ALA A 648 5.57 -10.80 18.50
N ALA A 649 5.72 -9.80 19.37
CA ALA A 649 6.86 -9.73 20.29
C ALA A 649 6.86 -10.90 21.28
N PHE A 650 5.72 -11.21 21.89
CA PHE A 650 5.62 -12.32 22.83
C PHE A 650 5.76 -13.68 22.12
N GLY A 651 5.15 -13.85 20.94
CA GLY A 651 5.33 -15.03 20.10
C GLY A 651 6.79 -15.29 19.75
N LEU A 652 7.52 -14.28 19.27
CA LEU A 652 8.96 -14.39 19.02
C LEU A 652 9.74 -14.74 20.28
N ALA A 653 9.46 -14.09 21.41
CA ALA A 653 10.16 -14.37 22.66
C ALA A 653 9.99 -15.83 23.10
N ARG A 654 8.77 -16.38 22.99
CA ARG A 654 8.51 -17.80 23.28
C ARG A 654 9.24 -18.73 22.31
N LEU A 655 9.18 -18.45 21.02
CA LEU A 655 9.82 -19.29 20.00
C LEU A 655 11.35 -19.26 20.14
N SER A 656 11.96 -18.09 20.36
CA SER A 656 13.39 -17.97 20.65
C SER A 656 13.82 -18.74 21.91
N ARG A 657 12.99 -18.74 22.98
CA ARG A 657 13.23 -19.59 24.15
C ARG A 657 13.17 -21.07 23.81
N SER A 658 12.19 -21.49 23.02
CA SER A 658 12.03 -22.89 22.61
C SER A 658 13.19 -23.39 21.75
N ASP A 659 13.83 -22.48 21.00
CA ASP A 659 15.04 -22.75 20.22
C ASP A 659 16.35 -22.59 21.05
N GLY A 660 16.24 -22.28 22.35
CA GLY A 660 17.35 -22.17 23.28
C GLY A 660 18.04 -20.79 23.32
N SER A 661 17.58 -19.81 22.52
CA SER A 661 18.13 -18.46 22.51
C SER A 661 17.39 -17.51 23.46
N ARG A 662 17.81 -17.53 24.73
CA ARG A 662 17.27 -16.63 25.76
C ARG A 662 17.64 -15.17 25.53
N ALA A 663 18.83 -14.92 24.99
CA ALA A 663 19.29 -13.57 24.68
C ALA A 663 18.39 -12.90 23.63
N ASP A 664 18.03 -13.63 22.56
CA ASP A 664 17.13 -13.11 21.53
C ASP A 664 15.72 -12.87 22.07
N ALA A 665 15.22 -13.78 22.92
CA ALA A 665 13.92 -13.61 23.56
C ALA A 665 13.85 -12.34 24.42
N VAL A 666 14.89 -12.07 25.21
CA VAL A 666 14.99 -10.84 26.02
C VAL A 666 15.13 -9.61 25.12
N ALA A 667 15.95 -9.68 24.07
CA ALA A 667 16.16 -8.59 23.13
C ALA A 667 14.88 -8.18 22.39
N VAL A 668 13.99 -9.13 22.09
CA VAL A 668 12.66 -8.82 21.52
C VAL A 668 11.75 -8.17 22.56
N LEU A 669 11.67 -8.70 23.78
CA LEU A 669 10.86 -8.13 24.86
C LEU A 669 11.29 -6.71 25.25
N ASP A 670 12.59 -6.40 25.13
CA ASP A 670 13.15 -5.07 25.37
C ASP A 670 12.81 -4.04 24.29
N GLN A 671 12.34 -4.49 23.12
CA GLN A 671 11.85 -3.58 22.08
C GLN A 671 10.42 -3.10 22.33
N VAL A 672 9.71 -3.69 23.30
CA VAL A 672 8.37 -3.21 23.70
C VAL A 672 8.52 -1.85 24.38
N GLU A 673 7.83 -0.85 23.85
CA GLU A 673 7.96 0.53 24.33
C GLU A 673 7.39 0.71 25.75
N PRO A 674 8.01 1.55 26.60
CA PRO A 674 7.52 1.85 27.95
C PRO A 674 6.09 2.40 28.02
N ALA A 675 5.58 2.98 26.92
CA ALA A 675 4.21 3.51 26.83
C ALA A 675 3.16 2.41 26.61
N SER A 676 3.57 1.18 26.25
CA SER A 676 2.66 0.07 25.98
C SER A 676 2.00 -0.44 27.26
N ALA A 677 0.71 -0.78 27.18
CA ALA A 677 -0.05 -1.35 28.29
C ALA A 677 0.53 -2.69 28.79
N VAL A 678 1.23 -3.42 27.92
CA VAL A 678 1.85 -4.73 28.24
C VAL A 678 3.35 -4.61 28.53
N PHE A 679 3.91 -3.40 28.62
CA PHE A 679 5.34 -3.20 28.92
C PHE A 679 5.78 -3.90 30.20
N THR A 680 5.00 -3.73 31.27
CA THR A 680 5.28 -4.38 32.55
C THR A 680 5.29 -5.91 32.42
N GLU A 681 4.36 -6.49 31.67
CA GLU A 681 4.34 -7.94 31.43
C GLU A 681 5.54 -8.37 30.60
N ALA A 682 5.91 -7.64 29.55
CA ALA A 682 7.08 -7.93 28.73
C ALA A 682 8.37 -7.95 29.57
N GLN A 683 8.53 -6.99 30.47
CA GLN A 683 9.70 -6.91 31.34
C GLN A 683 9.72 -8.00 32.41
N ILE A 684 8.57 -8.39 32.96
CA ILE A 684 8.48 -9.54 33.89
C ILE A 684 8.85 -10.83 33.15
N THR A 685 8.33 -11.03 31.95
CA THR A 685 8.67 -12.18 31.09
C THR A 685 10.16 -12.20 30.77
N ALA A 686 10.78 -11.04 30.52
CA ALA A 686 12.22 -10.94 30.30
C ALA A 686 13.02 -11.35 31.55
N VAL A 687 12.63 -10.88 32.75
CA VAL A 687 13.25 -11.30 34.02
C VAL A 687 13.20 -12.82 34.17
N ARG A 688 12.04 -13.42 33.96
CA ARG A 688 11.88 -14.88 34.07
C ARG A 688 12.71 -15.61 33.02
N THR A 689 12.72 -15.13 31.79
CA THR A 689 13.51 -15.70 30.69
C THR A 689 15.02 -15.67 30.98
N ILE A 690 15.52 -14.60 31.60
CA ILE A 690 16.94 -14.51 31.99
C ILE A 690 17.28 -15.54 33.08
N LEU A 691 16.39 -15.71 34.06
CA LEU A 691 16.59 -16.61 35.20
C LEU A 691 16.36 -18.08 34.87
N ASP A 692 15.64 -18.37 33.79
CA ASP A 692 15.40 -19.72 33.26
C ASP A 692 16.68 -20.31 32.66
N VAL A 693 17.61 -20.73 33.51
CA VAL A 693 18.86 -21.41 33.14
C VAL A 693 18.70 -22.93 33.08
N PRO A 694 19.39 -23.63 32.15
CA PRO A 694 19.31 -25.09 32.06
C PRO A 694 19.74 -25.80 33.35
N ARG A 695 20.75 -25.27 34.03
CA ARG A 695 21.22 -25.78 35.32
C ARG A 695 21.36 -24.61 36.31
N PRO A 696 20.99 -24.81 37.58
CA PRO A 696 21.18 -23.77 38.61
C PRO A 696 22.62 -23.23 38.72
N GLY A 697 23.62 -24.04 38.37
CA GLY A 697 25.04 -23.65 38.37
C GLY A 697 25.45 -22.65 37.27
N ASP A 698 24.60 -22.45 36.25
CA ASP A 698 24.82 -21.52 35.14
C ASP A 698 24.40 -20.08 35.51
N LEU A 699 23.70 -19.89 36.64
CA LEU A 699 23.46 -18.57 37.19
C LEU A 699 24.78 -17.92 37.58
N THR A 700 24.95 -16.66 37.18
CA THR A 700 26.08 -15.83 37.58
C THR A 700 25.61 -14.68 38.46
N GLU A 701 26.51 -14.13 39.27
CA GLU A 701 26.22 -12.92 40.04
C GLU A 701 25.78 -11.76 39.14
N SER A 702 26.39 -11.63 37.96
CA SER A 702 26.02 -10.61 36.96
C SER A 702 24.56 -10.75 36.53
N ILE A 703 24.11 -11.97 36.23
CA ILE A 703 22.71 -12.24 35.87
C ILE A 703 21.75 -11.84 37.00
N LEU A 704 22.07 -12.18 38.24
CA LEU A 704 21.24 -11.84 39.40
C LEU A 704 21.16 -10.32 39.61
N ARG A 705 22.28 -9.61 39.46
CA ARG A 705 22.32 -8.15 39.60
C ARG A 705 21.60 -7.44 38.47
N GLU A 706 21.77 -7.89 37.23
CA GLU A 706 21.06 -7.34 36.06
C GLU A 706 19.54 -7.51 36.20
N THR A 707 19.09 -8.71 36.59
CA THR A 707 17.66 -8.98 36.83
C THR A 707 17.12 -8.20 38.01
N GLY A 708 17.86 -8.08 39.10
CA GLY A 708 17.51 -7.21 40.23
C GLY A 708 17.34 -5.74 39.81
N ALA A 709 18.31 -5.19 39.09
CA ALA A 709 18.26 -3.82 38.58
C ALA A 709 17.13 -3.58 37.56
N ARG A 710 16.75 -4.61 36.79
CA ARG A 710 15.57 -4.56 35.93
C ARG A 710 14.29 -4.48 36.76
N VAL A 711 14.14 -5.31 37.78
CA VAL A 711 12.96 -5.30 38.67
C VAL A 711 12.82 -3.99 39.44
N ASP A 712 13.90 -3.43 39.97
CA ASP A 712 13.86 -2.15 40.70
C ASP A 712 13.43 -0.96 39.82
N ARG A 713 13.63 -1.04 38.50
CA ARG A 713 13.16 -0.03 37.54
C ARG A 713 11.67 -0.14 37.21
N LEU A 714 11.03 -1.28 37.51
CA LEU A 714 9.61 -1.48 37.21
C LEU A 714 8.73 -0.72 38.19
N ARG A 715 7.86 0.13 37.62
CA ARG A 715 6.77 0.76 38.38
C ARG A 715 5.62 -0.23 38.48
N LEU A 716 5.51 -0.85 39.65
CA LEU A 716 4.48 -1.83 39.98
C LEU A 716 3.62 -1.26 41.11
N ASP A 717 2.35 -1.03 40.82
CA ASP A 717 1.44 -0.35 41.77
C ASP A 717 0.99 -1.26 42.92
N SER A 718 0.85 -2.57 42.66
CA SER A 718 0.47 -3.56 43.68
C SER A 718 1.68 -4.09 44.45
N THR A 719 1.57 -4.15 45.79
CA THR A 719 2.62 -4.74 46.65
C THR A 719 2.72 -6.24 46.42
N ARG A 720 1.60 -6.96 46.25
CA ARG A 720 1.59 -8.38 45.86
C ARG A 720 2.36 -8.61 44.57
N ARG A 721 2.12 -7.78 43.56
CA ARG A 721 2.77 -7.92 42.25
C ARG A 721 4.27 -7.62 42.32
N ARG A 722 4.68 -6.58 43.07
CA ARG A 722 6.11 -6.33 43.40
C ARG A 722 6.74 -7.53 44.09
N ALA A 723 6.10 -8.03 45.14
CA ALA A 723 6.59 -9.15 45.93
C ALA A 723 6.71 -10.42 45.07
N GLN A 724 5.77 -10.69 44.17
CA GLN A 724 5.82 -11.83 43.27
C GLN A 724 7.05 -11.81 42.36
N VAL A 725 7.31 -10.69 41.68
CA VAL A 725 8.45 -10.57 40.75
C VAL A 725 9.78 -10.61 41.51
N ARG A 726 9.86 -9.95 42.68
CA ARG A 726 11.04 -9.99 43.55
C ARG A 726 11.33 -11.39 44.08
N THR A 727 10.28 -12.17 44.40
CA THR A 727 10.42 -13.56 44.85
C THR A 727 11.20 -14.38 43.83
N THR A 728 10.91 -14.24 42.53
CA THR A 728 11.59 -14.98 41.46
C THR A 728 13.11 -14.73 41.44
N VAL A 729 13.53 -13.47 41.56
CA VAL A 729 14.96 -13.11 41.58
C VAL A 729 15.64 -13.62 42.86
N LEU A 730 14.98 -13.48 44.01
CA LEU A 730 15.54 -13.88 45.30
C LEU A 730 15.60 -15.42 45.46
N GLU A 731 14.66 -16.17 44.91
CA GLU A 731 14.70 -17.64 44.86
C GLU A 731 15.89 -18.13 44.01
N ALA A 732 16.12 -17.49 42.86
CA ALA A 732 17.30 -17.75 42.02
C ALA A 732 18.61 -17.42 42.76
N ALA A 733 18.66 -16.28 43.45
CA ALA A 733 19.82 -15.90 44.26
C ALA A 733 20.09 -16.87 45.42
N LEU A 734 19.04 -17.32 46.12
CA LEU A 734 19.17 -18.31 47.20
C LEU A 734 19.69 -19.64 46.67
N THR A 735 19.21 -20.06 45.50
CA THR A 735 19.68 -21.29 44.84
C THR A 735 21.16 -21.17 44.46
N TRP A 736 21.56 -20.03 43.89
CA TRP A 736 22.95 -19.74 43.54
C TRP A 736 23.88 -19.75 44.76
N LEU A 737 23.47 -19.13 45.88
CA LEU A 737 24.24 -19.13 47.13
C LEU A 737 24.38 -20.54 47.73
N ARG A 738 23.32 -21.36 47.68
CA ARG A 738 23.33 -22.75 48.19
C ARG A 738 24.28 -23.67 47.42
N LEU A 739 24.68 -23.30 46.20
CA LEU A 739 25.72 -23.99 45.45
C LEU A 739 27.15 -23.62 45.90
N GLY A 740 27.30 -22.86 46.98
CA GLY A 740 28.60 -22.45 47.53
C GLY A 740 29.25 -21.31 46.74
N ARG A 741 28.46 -20.52 46.01
CA ARG A 741 28.95 -19.35 45.28
C ARG A 741 29.09 -18.15 46.22
N HIS A 742 30.06 -17.28 45.94
CA HIS A 742 30.37 -16.11 46.76
C HIS A 742 30.20 -14.83 45.94
N THR A 743 29.80 -13.75 46.60
CA THR A 743 29.66 -12.45 45.96
C THR A 743 31.01 -11.76 45.76
N SER A 744 31.11 -10.99 44.69
CA SER A 744 32.25 -10.15 44.36
C SER A 744 32.32 -8.87 45.21
N ASP A 745 31.15 -8.36 45.63
CA ASP A 745 31.03 -7.14 46.45
C ASP A 745 29.90 -7.24 47.50
N ARG A 746 29.67 -6.13 48.22
CA ARG A 746 28.61 -5.98 49.23
C ARG A 746 27.38 -5.20 48.73
N THR A 747 27.29 -4.95 47.43
CA THR A 747 26.17 -4.20 46.85
C THR A 747 24.87 -4.99 47.04
N PRO A 748 23.81 -4.39 47.61
CA PRO A 748 22.54 -5.08 47.85
C PRO A 748 21.88 -5.58 46.56
N LEU A 749 21.17 -6.70 46.64
CA LEU A 749 20.25 -7.18 45.61
C LEU A 749 18.82 -6.88 46.06
N LEU A 750 18.11 -6.05 45.29
CA LEU A 750 16.72 -5.68 45.60
C LEU A 750 16.55 -5.07 47.01
N GLY A 751 17.58 -4.38 47.52
CA GLY A 751 17.60 -3.78 48.85
C GLY A 751 17.97 -4.71 50.01
N GLU A 752 18.31 -5.98 49.73
CA GLU A 752 18.76 -6.96 50.74
C GLU A 752 20.25 -7.28 50.51
N THR A 753 20.97 -7.68 51.57
CA THR A 753 22.35 -8.17 51.41
C THR A 753 22.36 -9.44 50.57
N LEU A 754 23.29 -9.55 49.61
CA LEU A 754 23.43 -10.74 48.76
C LEU A 754 24.19 -11.86 49.48
N ASP A 755 23.71 -12.24 50.66
CA ASP A 755 24.14 -13.41 51.42
C ASP A 755 22.91 -14.26 51.81
N GLU A 756 23.12 -15.47 52.32
CA GLU A 756 21.99 -16.37 52.58
C GLU A 756 21.01 -15.76 53.57
N ALA A 757 21.49 -15.05 54.60
CA ALA A 757 20.64 -14.41 55.60
C ALA A 757 19.78 -13.27 55.01
N GLY A 758 20.39 -12.37 54.22
CA GLY A 758 19.70 -11.25 53.59
C GLY A 758 18.68 -11.69 52.55
N VAL A 759 19.06 -12.59 51.64
CA VAL A 759 18.15 -13.13 50.61
C VAL A 759 16.95 -13.82 51.25
N ARG A 760 17.16 -14.61 52.31
CA ARG A 760 16.08 -15.27 53.07
C ARG A 760 15.16 -14.28 53.78
N THR A 761 15.71 -13.20 54.31
CA THR A 761 14.93 -12.09 54.90
C THR A 761 14.04 -11.43 53.84
N GLY A 762 14.60 -11.16 52.67
CA GLY A 762 13.86 -10.64 51.51
C GLY A 762 12.72 -11.56 51.07
N LEU A 763 12.98 -12.87 50.98
CA LEU A 763 11.98 -13.87 50.61
C LEU A 763 10.86 -13.97 51.64
N GLU A 764 11.19 -14.02 52.95
CA GLU A 764 10.17 -14.01 54.00
C GLU A 764 9.25 -12.80 53.86
N ARG A 765 9.81 -11.61 53.63
CA ARG A 765 9.03 -10.38 53.42
C ARG A 765 8.11 -10.51 52.21
N CYS A 766 8.64 -10.98 51.07
CA CYS A 766 7.86 -11.14 49.85
C CYS A 766 6.70 -12.13 50.00
N TYR A 767 6.92 -13.29 50.63
CA TYR A 767 5.83 -14.25 50.88
C TYR A 767 4.78 -13.69 51.83
N ARG A 768 5.18 -12.96 52.89
CA ARG A 768 4.24 -12.30 53.81
C ARG A 768 3.42 -11.21 53.11
N ASP A 769 4.04 -10.40 52.26
CA ASP A 769 3.34 -9.36 51.50
C ASP A 769 2.33 -9.97 50.52
N ARG A 770 2.71 -11.07 49.83
CA ARG A 770 1.78 -11.84 48.98
C ARG A 770 0.62 -12.46 49.78
N ALA A 771 0.88 -12.94 50.99
CA ALA A 771 -0.15 -13.54 51.84
C ALA A 771 -1.19 -12.51 52.33
N ARG A 772 -0.75 -11.28 52.65
CA ARG A 772 -1.64 -10.19 53.10
C ARG A 772 -2.65 -9.76 52.03
N GLU A 773 -2.23 -9.75 50.77
CA GLU A 773 -3.06 -9.35 49.61
C GLU A 773 -3.66 -10.54 48.83
N SER A 774 -3.59 -11.76 49.37
CA SER A 774 -4.27 -12.93 48.79
C SER A 774 -5.70 -13.00 49.32
N ASP A 775 -6.69 -13.11 48.45
CA ASP A 775 -8.11 -13.24 48.82
C ASP A 775 -8.50 -14.70 49.13
N ASP A 776 -7.67 -15.66 48.71
CA ASP A 776 -7.86 -17.09 48.98
C ASP A 776 -7.16 -17.49 50.28
N MET A 777 -7.94 -18.02 51.22
CA MET A 777 -7.46 -18.50 52.51
C MET A 777 -6.42 -19.61 52.37
N TRP A 778 -6.59 -20.55 51.44
CA TRP A 778 -5.65 -21.67 51.27
C TRP A 778 -4.32 -21.20 50.70
N GLN A 779 -4.38 -20.34 49.68
CA GLN A 779 -3.18 -19.68 49.15
C GLN A 779 -2.46 -18.85 50.21
N ARG A 780 -3.20 -18.13 51.07
CA ARG A 780 -2.62 -17.37 52.19
C ARG A 780 -1.88 -18.27 53.16
N ILE A 781 -2.45 -19.41 53.57
CA ILE A 781 -1.81 -20.38 54.47
C ILE A 781 -0.51 -20.90 53.83
N ALA A 782 -0.57 -21.34 52.57
CA ALA A 782 0.60 -21.86 51.86
C ALA A 782 1.74 -20.82 51.78
N LEU A 783 1.42 -19.55 51.51
CA LEU A 783 2.42 -18.46 51.47
C LEU A 783 3.03 -18.18 52.85
N VAL A 784 2.24 -18.26 53.93
CA VAL A 784 2.76 -18.10 55.29
C VAL A 784 3.68 -19.26 55.68
N GLU A 785 3.36 -20.48 55.28
CA GLU A 785 4.23 -21.65 55.48
C GLU A 785 5.55 -21.49 54.73
N GLN A 786 5.50 -21.06 53.47
CA GLN A 786 6.70 -20.72 52.70
C GLN A 786 7.55 -19.63 53.39
N ALA A 787 6.91 -18.57 53.89
CA ALA A 787 7.58 -17.50 54.63
C ALA A 787 8.31 -18.03 55.88
N ASN A 788 7.67 -18.92 56.63
CA ASN A 788 8.25 -19.53 57.83
C ASN A 788 9.40 -20.49 57.48
N ALA A 789 9.31 -21.22 56.36
CA ALA A 789 10.36 -22.14 55.92
C ALA A 789 11.64 -21.42 55.47
N VAL A 790 11.51 -20.26 54.83
CA VAL A 790 12.67 -19.47 54.37
C VAL A 790 13.25 -18.55 55.43
N ARG A 791 12.56 -18.29 56.55
CA ARG A 791 13.04 -17.45 57.65
C ARG A 791 14.50 -17.74 58.02
N PRO A 792 15.38 -16.72 58.15
CA PRO A 792 16.75 -16.90 58.61
C PRO A 792 16.78 -17.49 60.02
N ARG A 793 17.64 -18.49 60.25
CA ARG A 793 17.86 -19.01 61.61
C ARG A 793 18.72 -18.00 62.38
N THR A 794 18.13 -17.28 63.31
CA THR A 794 18.90 -16.53 64.31
C THR A 794 19.48 -17.53 65.31
N THR A 795 20.80 -17.72 65.29
CA THR A 795 21.51 -18.33 66.41
C THR A 795 21.48 -17.32 67.55
N LEU A 796 20.69 -17.61 68.59
CA LEU A 796 20.77 -16.91 69.88
C LEU A 796 22.05 -17.26 70.62
#